data_AF-A0A834RKB1-F1
#
_entry.id   AF-A0A834RKB1-F1
#
_cell.length_a   1.000
_cell.length_b   1.000
_cell.length_c   1.000
_cell.angle_alpha   90.00
_cell.angle_beta   90.00
_cell.angle_gamma   90.00
#
_symmetry.space_group_name_H-M   'P 1'
#
loop_
_entity.id
_entity.type
_entity.pdbx_description
1 polymer ?
#
loop_
_entity_poly.entity_id
_entity_poly.type
_entity_poly.pdbx_seq_one_letter_code
_entity_poly.pdbx_strand_id
1 'polypeptide(L)'
;MDKIKFVIEELNQSPFNENLNLIAYDNLQSEQRLNVLIKILNIIDPKLKLSQIQAGNVEEIISSILEMLRIFEYNPPINDPAQFRKSLILADKDLLTDIFQWILQRLSLLKKRAYLAKFLVKIELSPEVEGDQDVSSLYNQYLNLIEEFKKMHSKYEMQKKSVDSIIELQRDIKSMELEKDQIRGKLEIVKRRINLDSNEPSTLIEQNKLQSVRDLVLAKHENEILERQSAKQLEKIENLRKQIELQQAQLNEINLEYWNESTRSPEVLLFRFKDEIEIKQNLAKDVLPNELSDLRRLTRELENVSNQSDLDSKDKLAKNLAQIQALSNEINELMEKKLLNKQTEDDRLSHYRQNAQTISEKKNSLVEESNRLEKILLERRNHLEKLRSKFSIDGESTLRVDSLKLYIEKISRRETEMNELKSELKNIASDIDELQSKLKFLKQQEKETLKEINELEEDMGLEGYLQMKESMLNSNFDENNANNHPENNGQEDYDFDEISRKIESLQQTFENFKSASIMASKEVRILREDLQELESDFEMKKRIYNSAAAGLEAELSRSEAELERLVNEYFQLESDRILVQSKLLAIETESDQLFGPSNSEIIIEQLKADIENETVLQKRLIDNKNEWKQKENYYRQQIEMWRDLRAIFEVKTKLLGKKLESKNQIHSMDGNLDHLVLDN
;
A
#
# COMPACT_ATOMS: atom_id res chain seq x y z
N MET A 1 -19.50 30.91 -44.66
CA MET A 1 -18.42 30.08 -45.24
C MET A 1 -18.56 28.62 -44.86
N ASP A 2 -18.70 28.28 -43.57
CA ASP A 2 -18.79 26.86 -43.14
C ASP A 2 -20.03 26.13 -43.69
N LYS A 3 -21.17 26.83 -43.80
CA LYS A 3 -22.38 26.31 -44.47
C LYS A 3 -22.15 25.91 -45.92
N ILE A 4 -21.44 26.76 -46.67
CA ILE A 4 -21.12 26.54 -48.10
C ILE A 4 -20.11 25.40 -48.26
N LYS A 5 -19.10 25.33 -47.38
CA LYS A 5 -18.13 24.21 -47.35
C LYS A 5 -18.82 22.87 -47.09
N PHE A 6 -19.72 22.82 -46.10
CA PHE A 6 -20.50 21.61 -45.79
C PHE A 6 -21.37 21.17 -46.97
N VAL A 7 -22.07 22.11 -47.62
CA VAL A 7 -22.90 21.81 -48.80
C VAL A 7 -22.03 21.28 -49.96
N ILE A 8 -20.85 21.83 -50.17
CA ILE A 8 -19.93 21.38 -51.23
C ILE A 8 -19.36 19.99 -50.93
N GLU A 9 -18.96 19.73 -49.68
CA GLU A 9 -18.46 18.40 -49.26
C GLU A 9 -19.52 17.33 -49.48
N GLU A 10 -20.77 17.55 -49.06
CA GLU A 10 -21.87 16.60 -49.23
C GLU A 10 -22.32 16.45 -50.69
N LEU A 11 -22.28 17.51 -51.52
CA LEU A 11 -22.59 17.42 -52.96
C LEU A 11 -21.49 16.74 -53.79
N ASN A 12 -20.26 16.67 -53.26
CA ASN A 12 -19.15 15.95 -53.89
C ASN A 12 -19.09 14.47 -53.48
N GLN A 13 -19.79 14.09 -52.41
CA GLN A 13 -19.93 12.69 -51.98
C GLN A 13 -20.99 11.94 -52.84
N SER A 14 -20.90 10.61 -52.84
CA SER A 14 -21.91 9.74 -53.45
C SER A 14 -23.23 9.92 -52.68
N PRO A 15 -24.37 10.28 -53.31
CA PRO A 15 -24.80 9.97 -54.68
C PRO A 15 -24.84 11.15 -55.69
N PHE A 16 -24.27 12.32 -55.39
CA PHE A 16 -24.41 13.54 -56.21
C PHE A 16 -23.24 13.79 -57.19
N ASN A 17 -21.99 13.54 -56.76
CA ASN A 17 -20.76 13.60 -57.58
C ASN A 17 -20.62 14.87 -58.46
N GLU A 18 -21.03 16.06 -57.98
CA GLU A 18 -21.01 17.29 -58.80
C GLU A 18 -19.62 17.96 -58.90
N ASN A 19 -18.60 17.47 -58.17
CA ASN A 19 -17.21 17.96 -58.19
C ASN A 19 -17.10 19.50 -58.14
N LEU A 20 -17.90 20.15 -57.29
CA LEU A 20 -17.97 21.59 -57.16
C LEU A 20 -16.83 22.09 -56.26
N ASN A 21 -16.16 23.17 -56.69
CA ASN A 21 -15.23 23.95 -55.86
C ASN A 21 -15.93 25.20 -55.31
N LEU A 22 -15.38 25.82 -54.25
CA LEU A 22 -15.97 27.02 -53.61
C LEU A 22 -16.30 28.15 -54.61
N ILE A 23 -15.42 28.34 -55.61
CA ILE A 23 -15.57 29.33 -56.69
C ILE A 23 -16.62 28.88 -57.72
N ALA A 24 -16.68 27.58 -58.03
CA ALA A 24 -17.66 27.03 -58.97
C ALA A 24 -19.08 27.09 -58.39
N TYR A 25 -19.22 26.87 -57.07
CA TYR A 25 -20.47 26.99 -56.35
C TYR A 25 -20.95 28.45 -56.27
N ASP A 26 -20.04 29.39 -56.03
CA ASP A 26 -20.37 30.82 -55.97
C ASP A 26 -20.82 31.39 -57.32
N ASN A 27 -20.27 30.86 -58.42
CA ASN A 27 -20.59 31.27 -59.79
C ASN A 27 -21.82 30.57 -60.40
N LEU A 28 -22.51 29.69 -59.67
CA LEU A 28 -23.72 29.02 -60.16
C LEU A 28 -24.83 30.04 -60.49
N GLN A 29 -25.32 30.00 -61.72
CA GLN A 29 -26.47 30.80 -62.16
C GLN A 29 -27.76 30.33 -61.48
N SER A 30 -28.76 31.22 -61.38
CA SER A 30 -30.06 30.94 -60.75
C SER A 30 -30.73 29.64 -61.25
N GLU A 31 -30.69 29.39 -62.56
CA GLU A 31 -31.23 28.16 -63.16
C GLU A 31 -30.41 26.91 -62.81
N GLN A 32 -29.09 27.04 -62.69
CA GLN A 32 -28.21 25.94 -62.33
C GLN A 32 -28.39 25.53 -60.87
N ARG A 33 -28.60 26.49 -59.96
CA ARG A 33 -28.91 26.20 -58.54
C ARG A 33 -30.24 25.49 -58.40
N LEU A 34 -31.28 25.92 -59.12
CA LEU A 34 -32.57 25.22 -59.12
C LEU A 34 -32.45 23.81 -59.73
N ASN A 35 -31.64 23.62 -60.77
CA ASN A 35 -31.37 22.29 -61.32
C ASN A 35 -30.63 21.39 -60.32
N VAL A 36 -29.70 21.92 -59.53
CA VAL A 36 -29.06 21.18 -58.42
C VAL A 36 -30.09 20.80 -57.35
N LEU A 37 -31.02 21.70 -57.00
CA LEU A 37 -32.13 21.39 -56.10
C LEU A 37 -33.03 20.29 -56.65
N ILE A 38 -33.38 20.34 -57.93
CA ILE A 38 -34.19 19.32 -58.61
C ILE A 38 -33.45 17.97 -58.61
N LYS A 39 -32.13 17.94 -58.86
CA LYS A 39 -31.32 16.72 -58.75
C LYS A 39 -31.34 16.16 -57.33
N ILE A 40 -31.20 17.01 -56.31
CA ILE A 40 -31.26 16.61 -54.90
C ILE A 40 -32.63 16.02 -54.56
N LEU A 41 -33.71 16.67 -54.97
CA LEU A 41 -35.08 16.23 -54.73
C LEU A 41 -35.40 14.93 -55.50
N ASN A 42 -34.93 14.76 -56.74
CA ASN A 42 -35.08 13.54 -57.52
C ASN A 42 -34.30 12.35 -56.92
N ILE A 43 -33.20 12.59 -56.21
CA ILE A 43 -32.47 11.55 -55.46
C ILE A 43 -33.19 11.16 -54.17
N ILE A 44 -33.96 12.09 -53.59
CA ILE A 44 -34.77 11.83 -52.40
C ILE A 44 -36.06 11.07 -52.76
N ASP A 45 -36.68 11.40 -53.90
CA ASP A 45 -37.81 10.67 -54.46
C ASP A 45 -37.63 10.40 -55.98
N PRO A 46 -37.19 9.18 -56.35
CA PRO A 46 -36.88 8.83 -57.73
C PRO A 46 -38.11 8.66 -58.65
N LYS A 47 -39.35 8.69 -58.13
CA LYS A 47 -40.56 8.50 -58.94
C LYS A 47 -41.22 9.80 -59.42
N LEU A 48 -40.84 10.95 -58.88
CA LEU A 48 -41.39 12.25 -59.27
C LEU A 48 -40.99 12.70 -60.68
N LYS A 49 -39.85 12.23 -61.21
CA LYS A 49 -39.30 12.61 -62.52
C LYS A 49 -39.50 14.11 -62.82
N LEU A 50 -39.10 14.98 -61.89
CA LEU A 50 -39.10 16.43 -62.15
C LEU A 50 -38.13 16.68 -63.33
N SER A 51 -38.66 17.21 -64.42
CA SER A 51 -37.91 17.50 -65.65
C SER A 51 -36.94 18.66 -65.42
N GLN A 52 -35.82 18.68 -66.16
CA GLN A 52 -34.95 19.85 -66.24
C GLN A 52 -35.76 21.07 -66.69
N ILE A 53 -35.45 22.25 -66.14
CA ILE A 53 -36.18 23.49 -66.45
C ILE A 53 -36.12 23.75 -67.97
N GLN A 54 -37.27 23.71 -68.64
CA GLN A 54 -37.47 24.22 -70.00
C GLN A 54 -38.36 25.46 -69.94
N ALA A 55 -38.06 26.45 -70.77
CA ALA A 55 -38.74 27.75 -70.79
C ALA A 55 -40.25 27.57 -70.98
N GLY A 56 -41.02 27.86 -69.92
CA GLY A 56 -42.49 27.75 -69.90
C GLY A 56 -43.07 27.04 -68.68
N ASN A 57 -42.32 26.14 -68.02
CA ASN A 57 -42.85 25.28 -66.95
C ASN A 57 -42.34 25.58 -65.53
N VAL A 58 -41.77 26.78 -65.33
CA VAL A 58 -41.08 27.18 -64.10
C VAL A 58 -42.05 27.26 -62.91
N GLU A 59 -43.28 27.75 -63.10
CA GLU A 59 -44.26 27.88 -62.01
C GLU A 59 -44.86 26.54 -61.56
N GLU A 60 -45.06 25.59 -62.48
CA GLU A 60 -45.53 24.23 -62.15
C GLU A 60 -44.46 23.48 -61.36
N ILE A 61 -43.20 23.54 -61.82
CA ILE A 61 -42.05 22.91 -61.14
C ILE A 61 -41.86 23.51 -59.75
N ILE A 62 -41.96 24.83 -59.60
CA ILE A 62 -41.85 25.50 -58.30
C ILE A 62 -43.03 25.14 -57.39
N SER A 63 -44.24 24.99 -57.92
CA SER A 63 -45.40 24.52 -57.14
C SER A 63 -45.18 23.09 -56.63
N SER A 64 -44.66 22.19 -57.46
CA SER A 64 -44.28 20.83 -57.03
C SER A 64 -43.13 20.84 -56.02
N ILE A 65 -42.14 21.72 -56.17
CA ILE A 65 -41.06 21.88 -55.19
C ILE A 65 -41.63 22.39 -53.85
N LEU A 66 -42.57 23.33 -53.86
CA LEU A 66 -43.24 23.82 -52.66
C LEU A 66 -44.10 22.75 -51.97
N GLU A 67 -44.83 21.93 -52.74
CA GLU A 67 -45.55 20.77 -52.21
C GLU A 67 -44.58 19.76 -51.57
N MET A 68 -43.43 19.51 -52.17
CA MET A 68 -42.40 18.62 -51.62
C MET A 68 -41.74 19.19 -50.37
N LEU A 69 -41.41 20.49 -50.34
CA LEU A 69 -40.91 21.16 -49.16
C LEU A 69 -41.95 21.18 -48.03
N ARG A 70 -43.25 21.27 -48.36
CA ARG A 70 -44.36 21.13 -47.40
C ARG A 70 -44.45 19.70 -46.86
N ILE A 71 -44.35 18.69 -47.72
CA ILE A 71 -44.31 17.27 -47.32
C ILE A 71 -43.11 17.00 -46.40
N PHE A 72 -41.97 17.65 -46.66
CA PHE A 72 -40.77 17.56 -45.83
C PHE A 72 -40.84 18.36 -44.52
N GLU A 73 -41.88 19.17 -44.30
CA GLU A 73 -41.98 20.12 -43.17
C GLU A 73 -40.76 21.04 -43.08
N TYR A 74 -40.34 21.58 -44.22
CA TYR A 74 -39.35 22.63 -44.22
C TYR A 74 -39.99 23.94 -43.74
N ASN A 75 -39.51 24.47 -42.62
CA ASN A 75 -39.90 25.79 -42.14
C ASN A 75 -38.98 26.83 -42.77
N PRO A 76 -39.47 27.64 -43.74
CA PRO A 76 -38.64 28.63 -44.38
C PRO A 76 -38.26 29.75 -43.38
N PRO A 77 -37.06 30.33 -43.49
CA PRO A 77 -36.64 31.47 -42.68
C PRO A 77 -37.47 32.73 -42.94
N ILE A 78 -38.19 32.79 -44.08
CA ILE A 78 -39.10 33.87 -44.44
C ILE A 78 -40.54 33.44 -44.11
N ASN A 79 -41.18 34.16 -43.19
CA ASN A 79 -42.50 33.80 -42.66
C ASN A 79 -43.67 34.17 -43.61
N ASP A 80 -43.42 34.95 -44.66
CA ASP A 80 -44.41 35.32 -45.69
C ASP A 80 -44.33 34.35 -46.90
N PRO A 81 -45.36 33.50 -47.12
CA PRO A 81 -45.39 32.52 -48.20
C PRO A 81 -45.28 33.13 -49.61
N ALA A 82 -45.80 34.35 -49.80
CA ALA A 82 -45.76 35.03 -51.09
C ALA A 82 -44.35 35.53 -51.43
N GLN A 83 -43.61 36.01 -50.43
CA GLN A 83 -42.22 36.42 -50.57
C GLN A 83 -41.30 35.20 -50.75
N PHE A 84 -41.55 34.11 -50.00
CA PHE A 84 -40.80 32.87 -50.16
C PHE A 84 -40.94 32.29 -51.58
N ARG A 85 -42.15 32.28 -52.15
CA ARG A 85 -42.39 31.85 -53.54
C ARG A 85 -41.63 32.74 -54.53
N LYS A 86 -41.61 34.06 -54.34
CA LYS A 86 -40.86 35.01 -55.20
C LYS A 86 -39.35 34.79 -55.10
N SER A 87 -38.79 34.61 -53.90
CA SER A 87 -37.36 34.35 -53.70
C SER A 87 -36.92 32.98 -54.23
N LEU A 88 -37.82 31.99 -54.24
CA LEU A 88 -37.58 30.69 -54.86
C LEU A 88 -37.60 30.76 -56.40
N ILE A 89 -38.49 31.57 -56.99
CA ILE A 89 -38.51 31.87 -58.43
C ILE A 89 -37.23 32.60 -58.86
N LEU A 90 -36.74 33.53 -58.05
CA LEU A 90 -35.49 34.26 -58.30
C LEU A 90 -34.22 33.43 -57.99
N ALA A 91 -34.38 32.26 -57.36
CA ALA A 91 -33.32 31.36 -56.96
C ALA A 91 -32.24 32.03 -56.09
N ASP A 92 -32.67 32.76 -55.06
CA ASP A 92 -31.77 33.50 -54.18
C ASP A 92 -30.71 32.59 -53.53
N LYS A 93 -29.47 33.09 -53.46
CA LYS A 93 -28.28 32.29 -53.11
C LYS A 93 -28.33 31.82 -51.67
N ASP A 94 -28.64 32.72 -50.74
CA ASP A 94 -28.59 32.43 -49.32
C ASP A 94 -29.74 31.49 -48.93
N LEU A 95 -30.93 31.71 -49.49
CA LEU A 95 -32.11 30.88 -49.29
C LEU A 95 -31.93 29.45 -49.83
N LEU A 96 -31.39 29.29 -51.04
CA LEU A 96 -31.10 27.96 -51.59
C LEU A 96 -29.96 27.26 -50.85
N THR A 97 -28.93 27.99 -50.41
CA THR A 97 -27.85 27.43 -49.59
C THR A 97 -28.38 26.90 -48.26
N ASP A 98 -29.29 27.63 -47.61
CA ASP A 98 -29.94 27.18 -46.38
C ASP A 98 -30.86 25.96 -46.61
N ILE A 99 -31.56 25.91 -47.75
CA ILE A 99 -32.35 24.73 -48.17
C ILE A 99 -31.43 23.53 -48.42
N PHE A 100 -30.31 23.71 -49.15
CA PHE A 100 -29.35 22.62 -49.40
C PHE A 100 -28.75 22.10 -48.12
N GLN A 101 -28.30 23.00 -47.24
CA GLN A 101 -27.75 22.60 -45.96
C GLN A 101 -28.76 21.77 -45.17
N TRP A 102 -30.01 22.22 -45.09
CA TRP A 102 -31.04 21.52 -44.33
C TRP A 102 -31.40 20.15 -44.93
N ILE A 103 -31.51 20.07 -46.26
CA ILE A 103 -31.83 18.82 -46.95
C ILE A 103 -30.67 17.82 -46.83
N LEU A 104 -29.43 18.26 -47.07
CA LEU A 104 -28.25 17.39 -47.06
C LEU A 104 -27.93 16.88 -45.65
N GLN A 105 -28.10 17.70 -44.61
CA GLN A 105 -27.95 17.27 -43.21
C GLN A 105 -28.92 16.13 -42.82
N ARG A 106 -30.07 16.03 -43.50
CA ARG A 106 -31.16 15.10 -43.14
C ARG A 106 -31.54 14.15 -44.26
N LEU A 107 -30.62 13.90 -45.19
CA LEU A 107 -30.89 13.16 -46.42
C LEU A 107 -31.52 11.78 -46.18
N SER A 108 -31.01 11.01 -45.20
CA SER A 108 -31.55 9.70 -44.85
C SER A 108 -32.95 9.75 -44.24
N LEU A 109 -33.25 10.78 -43.45
CA LEU A 109 -34.58 11.01 -42.87
C LEU A 109 -35.57 11.48 -43.93
N LEU A 110 -35.14 12.38 -44.82
CA LEU A 110 -35.98 12.92 -45.90
C LEU A 110 -36.31 11.85 -46.95
N LYS A 111 -35.39 10.92 -47.25
CA LYS A 111 -35.69 9.73 -48.07
C LYS A 111 -36.79 8.86 -47.45
N LYS A 112 -36.71 8.60 -46.13
CA LYS A 112 -37.76 7.86 -45.42
C LYS A 112 -39.09 8.62 -45.41
N ARG A 113 -39.04 9.94 -45.22
CA ARG A 113 -40.21 10.81 -45.19
C ARG A 113 -40.90 10.91 -46.55
N ALA A 114 -40.14 11.04 -47.64
CA ALA A 114 -40.65 10.98 -49.01
C ALA A 114 -41.35 9.65 -49.30
N TYR A 115 -40.71 8.54 -48.93
CA TYR A 115 -41.28 7.20 -49.07
C TYR A 115 -42.60 7.05 -48.29
N LEU A 116 -42.63 7.52 -47.03
CA LEU A 116 -43.81 7.45 -46.19
C LEU A 116 -44.93 8.39 -46.64
N ALA A 117 -44.61 9.58 -47.15
CA ALA A 117 -45.59 10.54 -47.63
C ALA A 117 -46.49 9.95 -48.72
N LYS A 118 -45.93 9.11 -49.60
CA LYS A 118 -46.71 8.40 -50.62
C LYS A 118 -47.88 7.58 -50.05
N PHE A 119 -47.71 7.01 -48.86
CA PHE A 119 -48.69 6.11 -48.25
C PHE A 119 -49.47 6.76 -47.10
N LEU A 120 -48.96 7.87 -46.54
CA LEU A 120 -49.53 8.53 -45.37
C LEU A 120 -50.24 9.85 -45.68
N VAL A 121 -50.02 10.45 -46.86
CA VAL A 121 -50.80 11.62 -47.32
C VAL A 121 -52.21 11.14 -47.64
N LYS A 122 -53.18 11.64 -46.87
CA LYS A 122 -54.58 11.30 -47.02
C LYS A 122 -55.14 11.92 -48.29
N ILE A 123 -55.98 11.18 -48.99
CA ILE A 123 -56.78 11.72 -50.09
C ILE A 123 -57.88 12.58 -49.45
N GLU A 124 -57.89 13.88 -49.76
CA GLU A 124 -58.96 14.79 -49.33
C GLU A 124 -60.23 14.49 -50.15
N LEU A 125 -61.30 14.07 -49.47
CA LEU A 125 -62.60 13.81 -50.10
C LEU A 125 -63.38 15.13 -50.23
N SER A 126 -63.96 15.38 -51.40
CA SER A 126 -64.86 16.53 -51.60
C SER A 126 -66.13 16.38 -50.74
N PRO A 127 -66.68 17.47 -50.20
CA PRO A 127 -67.84 17.43 -49.30
C PRO A 127 -69.12 16.85 -49.93
N GLU A 128 -69.19 16.75 -51.26
CA GLU A 128 -70.28 16.10 -52.00
C GLU A 128 -70.25 14.56 -51.95
N VAL A 129 -69.07 13.96 -51.72
CA VAL A 129 -68.86 12.50 -51.71
C VAL A 129 -68.89 11.94 -50.27
N GLU A 130 -68.71 12.81 -49.28
CA GLU A 130 -68.72 12.47 -47.85
C GLU A 130 -70.12 12.10 -47.33
N GLY A 131 -71.18 12.50 -48.04
CA GLY A 131 -72.57 12.17 -47.71
C GLY A 131 -72.99 10.73 -48.05
N ASP A 132 -72.20 10.00 -48.83
CA ASP A 132 -72.50 8.62 -49.21
C ASP A 132 -71.96 7.61 -48.17
N GLN A 133 -72.86 6.81 -47.60
CA GLN A 133 -72.57 5.92 -46.47
C GLN A 133 -71.60 4.78 -46.85
N ASP A 134 -71.64 4.33 -48.10
CA ASP A 134 -70.74 3.29 -48.61
C ASP A 134 -69.32 3.83 -48.82
N VAL A 135 -69.20 5.07 -49.30
CA VAL A 135 -67.89 5.73 -49.49
C VAL A 135 -67.24 6.06 -48.15
N SER A 136 -68.04 6.47 -47.15
CA SER A 136 -67.56 6.70 -45.79
C SER A 136 -67.04 5.41 -45.13
N SER A 137 -67.74 4.29 -45.32
CA SER A 137 -67.27 2.96 -44.86
C SER A 137 -65.95 2.56 -45.51
N LEU A 138 -65.82 2.74 -46.82
CA LEU A 138 -64.58 2.45 -47.56
C LEU A 138 -63.42 3.36 -47.12
N TYR A 139 -63.69 4.64 -46.86
CA TYR A 139 -62.70 5.58 -46.36
C TYR A 139 -62.21 5.19 -44.95
N ASN A 140 -63.10 4.72 -44.07
CA ASN A 140 -62.71 4.20 -42.76
C ASN A 140 -61.83 2.93 -42.88
N GLN A 141 -62.14 2.02 -43.81
CA GLN A 141 -61.27 0.87 -44.10
C GLN A 141 -59.88 1.30 -44.60
N TYR A 142 -59.83 2.32 -45.46
CA TYR A 142 -58.58 2.93 -45.92
C TYR A 142 -57.78 3.54 -44.76
N LEU A 143 -58.42 4.27 -43.84
CA LEU A 143 -57.76 4.82 -42.65
C LEU A 143 -57.21 3.72 -41.73
N ASN A 144 -57.96 2.63 -41.53
CA ASN A 144 -57.49 1.48 -40.76
C ASN A 144 -56.26 0.82 -41.41
N LEU A 145 -56.25 0.66 -42.73
CA LEU A 145 -55.08 0.15 -43.47
C LEU A 145 -53.86 1.05 -43.33
N ILE A 146 -54.03 2.37 -43.29
CA ILE A 146 -52.94 3.31 -42.99
C ILE A 146 -52.38 3.07 -41.58
N GLU A 147 -53.22 2.85 -40.58
CA GLU A 147 -52.76 2.57 -39.22
C GLU A 147 -52.03 1.23 -39.10
N GLU A 148 -52.53 0.19 -39.77
CA GLU A 148 -51.86 -1.11 -39.86
C GLU A 148 -50.49 -0.98 -40.53
N PHE A 149 -50.41 -0.22 -41.63
CA PHE A 149 -49.15 0.08 -42.31
C PHE A 149 -48.16 0.78 -41.38
N LYS A 150 -48.58 1.79 -40.60
CA LYS A 150 -47.72 2.47 -39.61
C LYS A 150 -47.17 1.49 -38.58
N LYS A 151 -48.02 0.60 -38.04
CA LYS A 151 -47.62 -0.42 -37.05
C LYS A 151 -46.62 -1.40 -37.64
N MET A 152 -46.85 -1.90 -38.84
CA MET A 152 -45.97 -2.85 -39.52
C MET A 152 -44.64 -2.23 -39.95
N HIS A 153 -44.66 -1.03 -40.52
CA HIS A 153 -43.44 -0.30 -40.90
C HIS A 153 -42.58 0.04 -39.68
N SER A 154 -43.19 0.42 -38.55
CA SER A 154 -42.47 0.64 -37.29
C SER A 154 -41.75 -0.62 -36.80
N LYS A 155 -42.45 -1.76 -36.80
CA LYS A 155 -41.85 -3.07 -36.44
C LYS A 155 -40.69 -3.43 -37.38
N TYR A 156 -40.85 -3.21 -38.69
CA TYR A 156 -39.79 -3.48 -39.67
C TYR A 156 -38.55 -2.60 -39.45
N GLU A 157 -38.71 -1.30 -39.18
CA GLU A 157 -37.58 -0.40 -38.89
C GLU A 157 -36.83 -0.79 -37.61
N MET A 158 -37.54 -1.23 -36.57
CA MET A 158 -36.90 -1.77 -35.35
C MET A 158 -36.09 -3.03 -35.65
N GLN A 159 -36.64 -3.94 -36.45
CA GLN A 159 -35.94 -5.15 -36.87
C GLN A 159 -34.75 -4.85 -37.78
N LYS A 160 -34.86 -3.89 -38.70
CA LYS A 160 -33.76 -3.51 -39.60
C LYS A 160 -32.52 -3.04 -38.85
N LYS A 161 -32.68 -2.26 -37.77
CA LYS A 161 -31.56 -1.89 -36.89
C LYS A 161 -30.87 -3.11 -36.25
N SER A 162 -31.62 -4.17 -35.96
CA SER A 162 -31.05 -5.42 -35.46
C SER A 162 -30.29 -6.20 -36.54
N VAL A 163 -30.66 -6.05 -37.82
CA VAL A 163 -29.96 -6.69 -38.95
C VAL A 163 -28.55 -6.12 -39.12
N ASP A 164 -28.34 -4.82 -38.92
CA ASP A 164 -27.00 -4.21 -39.02
C ASP A 164 -26.05 -4.79 -37.95
N SER A 165 -26.55 -5.01 -36.72
CA SER A 165 -25.81 -5.70 -35.66
C SER A 165 -25.54 -7.19 -36.00
N ILE A 166 -26.48 -7.87 -36.66
CA ILE A 166 -26.28 -9.24 -37.13
C ILE A 166 -25.18 -9.30 -38.21
N ILE A 167 -25.11 -8.32 -39.11
CA ILE A 167 -24.07 -8.26 -40.16
C ILE A 167 -22.69 -8.03 -39.56
N GLU A 168 -22.58 -7.19 -38.53
CA GLU A 168 -21.33 -6.98 -37.78
C GLU A 168 -20.88 -8.26 -37.06
N LEU A 169 -21.79 -8.92 -36.33
CA LEU A 169 -21.52 -10.21 -35.71
C LEU A 169 -21.13 -11.29 -36.74
N GLN A 170 -21.77 -11.32 -37.91
CA GLN A 170 -21.40 -12.22 -39.00
C GLN A 170 -20.00 -11.93 -39.54
N ARG A 171 -19.59 -10.67 -39.61
CA ARG A 171 -18.22 -10.29 -40.00
C ARG A 171 -17.21 -10.74 -38.94
N ASP A 172 -17.51 -10.52 -37.67
CA ASP A 172 -16.64 -10.93 -36.56
C ASP A 172 -16.51 -12.46 -36.48
N ILE A 173 -17.61 -13.20 -36.65
CA ILE A 173 -17.59 -14.67 -36.73
C ILE A 173 -16.68 -15.13 -37.86
N LYS A 174 -16.81 -14.55 -39.07
CA LYS A 174 -15.92 -14.87 -40.19
C LYS A 174 -14.46 -14.56 -39.88
N SER A 175 -14.18 -13.45 -39.18
CA SER A 175 -12.82 -13.11 -38.75
C SER A 175 -12.26 -14.15 -37.76
N MET A 176 -13.04 -14.52 -36.75
CA MET A 176 -12.67 -15.55 -35.78
C MET A 176 -12.50 -16.93 -36.43
N GLU A 177 -13.32 -17.28 -37.42
CA GLU A 177 -13.19 -18.52 -38.19
C GLU A 177 -11.88 -18.54 -38.99
N LEU A 178 -11.52 -17.43 -39.64
CA LEU A 178 -10.24 -17.29 -40.34
C LEU A 178 -9.05 -17.41 -39.38
N GLU A 179 -9.10 -16.75 -38.21
CA GLU A 179 -8.06 -16.88 -37.18
C GLU A 179 -7.94 -18.31 -36.65
N LYS A 180 -9.07 -18.98 -36.41
CA LYS A 180 -9.12 -20.38 -36.00
C LYS A 180 -8.48 -21.29 -37.05
N ASP A 181 -8.77 -21.08 -38.33
CA ASP A 181 -8.18 -21.86 -39.42
C ASP A 181 -6.68 -21.56 -39.59
N GLN A 182 -6.24 -20.32 -39.38
CA GLN A 182 -4.82 -19.97 -39.34
C GLN A 182 -4.09 -20.65 -38.17
N ILE A 183 -4.67 -20.63 -36.96
CA ILE A 183 -4.12 -21.30 -35.77
C ILE A 183 -4.09 -22.80 -35.99
N ARG A 184 -5.15 -23.40 -36.56
CA ARG A 184 -5.17 -24.81 -36.95
C ARG A 184 -4.08 -25.12 -37.95
N GLY A 185 -3.89 -24.31 -38.99
CA GLY A 185 -2.81 -24.47 -39.96
C GLY A 185 -1.42 -24.46 -39.29
N LYS A 186 -1.18 -23.50 -38.39
CA LYS A 186 0.05 -23.45 -37.58
C LYS A 186 0.21 -24.68 -36.69
N LEU A 187 -0.87 -25.12 -36.04
CA LEU A 187 -0.89 -26.32 -35.20
C LEU A 187 -0.54 -27.57 -36.01
N GLU A 188 -1.10 -27.73 -37.21
CA GLU A 188 -0.79 -28.87 -38.10
C GLU A 188 0.66 -28.83 -38.60
N ILE A 189 1.26 -27.65 -38.79
CA ILE A 189 2.69 -27.52 -39.08
C ILE A 189 3.54 -27.98 -37.89
N VAL A 190 3.16 -27.56 -36.67
CA VAL A 190 3.84 -27.94 -35.43
C VAL A 190 3.71 -29.44 -35.16
N LYS A 191 2.50 -30.00 -35.30
CA LYS A 191 2.26 -31.45 -35.16
C LYS A 191 3.09 -32.27 -36.14
N ARG A 192 3.16 -31.84 -37.40
CA ARG A 192 4.02 -32.47 -38.41
C ARG A 192 5.50 -32.39 -38.07
N ARG A 193 5.98 -31.27 -37.51
CA ARG A 193 7.38 -31.17 -37.01
C ARG A 193 7.66 -32.09 -35.84
N ILE A 194 6.65 -32.39 -35.02
CA ILE A 194 6.74 -33.25 -33.84
C ILE A 194 6.45 -34.73 -34.19
N ASN A 195 6.20 -35.07 -35.47
CA ASN A 195 5.94 -36.43 -35.97
C ASN A 195 4.78 -37.18 -35.26
N LEU A 196 3.80 -36.43 -34.73
CA LEU A 196 2.62 -36.98 -34.03
C LEU A 196 1.69 -37.84 -34.89
N ASP A 197 1.86 -37.83 -36.22
CA ASP A 197 1.01 -38.56 -37.17
C ASP A 197 1.45 -40.03 -37.38
N SER A 198 2.55 -40.47 -36.74
CA SER A 198 3.08 -41.84 -36.88
C SER A 198 2.51 -42.76 -35.78
N ASN A 199 1.74 -43.78 -36.15
CA ASN A 199 1.14 -44.80 -35.26
C ASN A 199 2.17 -45.80 -34.68
N GLU A 200 3.27 -45.32 -34.09
CA GLU A 200 4.23 -46.17 -33.38
C GLU A 200 4.08 -46.11 -31.85
N PRO A 201 4.48 -47.14 -31.09
CA PRO A 201 4.37 -47.19 -29.62
C PRO A 201 5.20 -46.12 -28.86
N SER A 202 5.96 -45.30 -29.57
CA SER A 202 6.57 -44.03 -29.12
C SER A 202 5.54 -42.94 -28.76
N THR A 203 4.30 -43.07 -29.25
CA THR A 203 3.18 -42.14 -29.02
C THR A 203 2.83 -41.93 -27.53
N LEU A 204 2.97 -42.93 -26.66
CA LEU A 204 2.64 -42.76 -25.23
C LEU A 204 3.70 -41.92 -24.50
N ILE A 205 4.97 -42.11 -24.84
CA ILE A 205 6.09 -41.34 -24.27
C ILE A 205 6.04 -39.90 -24.80
N GLU A 206 5.73 -39.71 -26.07
CA GLU A 206 5.56 -38.39 -26.68
C GLU A 206 4.31 -37.67 -26.18
N GLN A 207 3.19 -38.38 -25.96
CA GLN A 207 2.00 -37.83 -25.29
C GLN A 207 2.29 -37.44 -23.85
N ASN A 208 2.98 -38.29 -23.09
CA ASN A 208 3.39 -37.97 -21.72
C ASN A 208 4.32 -36.76 -21.69
N LYS A 209 5.27 -36.64 -22.62
CA LYS A 209 6.13 -35.46 -22.76
C LYS A 209 5.32 -34.20 -23.11
N LEU A 210 4.37 -34.28 -24.03
CA LEU A 210 3.47 -33.16 -24.35
C LEU A 210 2.58 -32.76 -23.18
N GLN A 211 2.13 -33.72 -22.40
CA GLN A 211 1.35 -33.49 -21.19
C GLN A 211 2.22 -32.82 -20.12
N SER A 212 3.45 -33.29 -19.90
CA SER A 212 4.41 -32.61 -19.01
C SER A 212 4.76 -31.20 -19.47
N VAL A 213 4.93 -30.97 -20.78
CA VAL A 213 5.16 -29.62 -21.33
C VAL A 213 3.92 -28.74 -21.15
N ARG A 214 2.72 -29.27 -21.36
CA ARG A 214 1.46 -28.56 -21.11
C ARG A 214 1.34 -28.18 -19.64
N ASP A 215 1.61 -29.11 -18.74
CA ASP A 215 1.54 -28.89 -17.30
C ASP A 215 2.58 -27.85 -16.86
N LEU A 216 3.79 -27.88 -17.43
CA LEU A 216 4.82 -26.86 -17.21
C LEU A 216 4.38 -25.48 -17.73
N VAL A 217 3.80 -25.39 -18.92
CA VAL A 217 3.31 -24.13 -19.48
C VAL A 217 2.15 -23.56 -18.66
N LEU A 218 1.23 -24.42 -18.20
CA LEU A 218 0.13 -24.02 -17.31
C LEU A 218 0.67 -23.53 -15.97
N ALA A 219 1.60 -24.27 -15.35
CA ALA A 219 2.24 -23.86 -14.10
C ALA A 219 3.02 -22.55 -14.27
N LYS A 220 3.71 -22.34 -15.39
CA LYS A 220 4.41 -21.07 -15.68
C LYS A 220 3.42 -19.92 -15.83
N HIS A 221 2.31 -20.11 -16.53
CA HIS A 221 1.29 -19.08 -16.69
C HIS A 221 0.61 -18.74 -15.36
N GLU A 222 0.32 -19.75 -14.52
CA GLU A 222 -0.19 -19.55 -13.17
C GLU A 222 0.81 -18.79 -12.31
N ASN A 223 2.11 -19.14 -12.37
CA ASN A 223 3.16 -18.42 -11.67
C ASN A 223 3.28 -16.97 -12.16
N GLU A 224 3.21 -16.70 -13.46
CA GLU A 224 3.20 -15.33 -14.01
C GLU A 224 1.99 -14.51 -13.52
N ILE A 225 0.81 -15.15 -13.37
CA ILE A 225 -0.36 -14.49 -12.77
C ILE A 225 -0.09 -14.17 -11.29
N LEU A 226 0.42 -15.13 -10.52
CA LEU A 226 0.72 -14.96 -9.10
C LEU A 226 1.79 -13.89 -8.87
N GLU A 227 2.84 -13.86 -9.69
CA GLU A 227 3.88 -12.83 -9.66
C GLU A 227 3.29 -11.45 -9.97
N ARG A 228 2.45 -11.32 -10.99
CA ARG A 228 1.75 -10.06 -11.30
C ARG A 228 0.82 -9.63 -10.16
N GLN A 229 0.14 -10.56 -9.50
CA GLN A 229 -0.71 -10.27 -8.35
C GLN A 229 0.13 -9.83 -7.14
N SER A 230 1.22 -10.53 -6.84
CA SER A 230 2.16 -10.21 -5.78
C SER A 230 2.77 -8.82 -5.98
N ALA A 231 3.25 -8.52 -7.19
CA ALA A 231 3.77 -7.19 -7.54
C ALA A 231 2.73 -6.08 -7.30
N LYS A 232 1.48 -6.27 -7.74
CA LYS A 232 0.38 -5.32 -7.49
C LYS A 232 0.07 -5.16 -6.00
N GLN A 233 0.12 -6.24 -5.22
CA GLN A 233 -0.12 -6.19 -3.78
C GLN A 233 1.01 -5.45 -3.06
N LEU A 234 2.27 -5.72 -3.42
CA LEU A 234 3.44 -5.01 -2.89
C LEU A 234 3.38 -3.52 -3.21
N GLU A 235 3.06 -3.15 -4.46
CA GLU A 235 2.87 -1.75 -4.87
C GLU A 235 1.76 -1.07 -4.04
N LYS A 236 0.64 -1.77 -3.81
CA LYS A 236 -0.45 -1.27 -2.96
C LYS A 236 0.00 -1.07 -1.51
N ILE A 237 0.76 -2.00 -0.94
CA ILE A 237 1.30 -1.88 0.42
C ILE A 237 2.26 -0.70 0.51
N GLU A 238 3.16 -0.53 -0.45
CA GLU A 238 4.07 0.61 -0.48
C GLU A 238 3.32 1.95 -0.59
N ASN A 239 2.30 2.02 -1.44
CA ASN A 239 1.47 3.22 -1.57
C ASN A 239 0.73 3.53 -0.27
N LEU A 240 0.18 2.52 0.41
CA LEU A 240 -0.45 2.71 1.72
C LEU A 240 0.56 3.15 2.79
N ARG A 241 1.78 2.58 2.80
CA ARG A 241 2.85 3.02 3.71
C ARG A 241 3.23 4.48 3.49
N LYS A 242 3.41 4.90 2.23
CA LYS A 242 3.67 6.31 1.88
C LYS A 242 2.53 7.23 2.32
N GLN A 243 1.27 6.80 2.16
CA GLN A 243 0.12 7.57 2.65
C GLN A 243 0.11 7.73 4.17
N ILE A 244 0.42 6.66 4.91
CA ILE A 244 0.53 6.70 6.38
C ILE A 244 1.65 7.66 6.79
N GLU A 245 2.83 7.57 6.15
CA GLU A 245 3.97 8.45 6.43
C GLU A 245 3.63 9.92 6.17
N LEU A 246 2.89 10.21 5.10
CA LEU A 246 2.42 11.56 4.77
C LEU A 246 1.38 12.07 5.79
N GLN A 247 0.43 11.24 6.20
CA GLN A 247 -0.55 11.60 7.23
C GLN A 247 0.11 11.84 8.58
N GLN A 248 1.07 11.00 8.96
CA GLN A 248 1.90 11.22 10.14
C GLN A 248 2.69 12.54 9.98
N ALA A 249 3.18 12.87 8.78
CA ALA A 249 3.86 14.13 8.48
C ALA A 249 3.00 15.33 8.79
N GLN A 250 1.79 15.36 8.26
CA GLN A 250 0.80 16.39 8.52
C GLN A 250 0.44 16.48 10.01
N LEU A 251 0.21 15.36 10.69
CA LEU A 251 -0.07 15.34 12.13
C LEU A 251 1.08 15.92 12.96
N ASN A 252 2.32 15.61 12.60
CA ASN A 252 3.49 16.13 13.29
C ASN A 252 3.74 17.61 12.98
N GLU A 253 3.44 18.08 11.78
CA GLU A 253 3.51 19.50 11.42
C GLU A 253 2.48 20.31 12.21
N ILE A 254 1.22 19.85 12.25
CA ILE A 254 0.17 20.42 13.10
C ILE A 254 0.62 20.42 14.57
N ASN A 255 1.17 19.30 15.06
CA ASN A 255 1.68 19.23 16.43
C ASN A 255 2.84 20.21 16.67
N LEU A 256 3.77 20.39 15.71
CA LEU A 256 4.88 21.36 15.82
C LEU A 256 4.37 22.81 15.83
N GLU A 257 3.31 23.10 15.08
CA GLU A 257 2.64 24.40 15.07
C GLU A 257 2.03 24.74 16.43
N TYR A 258 1.56 23.73 17.20
CA TYR A 258 1.11 23.91 18.57
C TYR A 258 2.23 24.27 19.57
N TRP A 259 3.50 23.97 19.27
CA TRP A 259 4.64 24.22 20.18
C TRP A 259 5.30 25.59 20.00
N ASN A 260 5.12 26.26 18.87
CA ASN A 260 5.83 27.51 18.55
C ASN A 260 4.88 28.72 18.53
N GLU A 261 4.91 29.54 19.59
CA GLU A 261 4.10 30.77 19.73
C GLU A 261 4.29 31.78 18.59
N SER A 262 5.44 31.77 17.92
CA SER A 262 5.76 32.67 16.79
C SER A 262 5.12 32.27 15.45
N THR A 263 4.66 31.02 15.29
CA THR A 263 3.96 30.51 14.09
C THR A 263 2.44 30.66 14.18
N ARG A 264 1.93 31.16 15.30
CA ARG A 264 0.50 31.26 15.61
C ARG A 264 -0.25 32.34 14.82
N SER A 265 0.47 33.22 14.10
CA SER A 265 -0.17 34.22 13.23
C SER A 265 -0.79 33.52 12.01
N PRO A 266 -2.12 33.54 11.85
CA PRO A 266 -2.80 32.90 10.72
C PRO A 266 -2.31 33.41 9.37
N GLU A 267 -1.75 34.61 9.33
CA GLU A 267 -1.25 35.28 8.13
C GLU A 267 0.06 34.64 7.61
N VAL A 268 0.94 34.20 8.52
CA VAL A 268 2.18 33.49 8.17
C VAL A 268 1.89 32.07 7.69
N LEU A 269 0.93 31.38 8.33
CA LEU A 269 0.44 30.07 7.90
C LEU A 269 -0.20 30.13 6.51
N LEU A 270 -1.05 31.13 6.26
CA LEU A 270 -1.67 31.34 4.96
C LEU A 270 -0.65 31.62 3.86
N PHE A 271 0.42 32.37 4.16
CA PHE A 271 1.49 32.61 3.18
C PHE A 271 2.23 31.32 2.83
N ARG A 272 2.61 30.52 3.83
CA ARG A 272 3.27 29.21 3.60
C ARG A 272 2.39 28.24 2.82
N PHE A 273 1.11 28.10 3.18
CA PHE A 273 0.19 27.24 2.44
C PHE A 273 -0.03 27.74 1.01
N LYS A 274 -0.04 29.05 0.77
CA LYS A 274 -0.10 29.59 -0.60
C LYS A 274 1.12 29.18 -1.42
N ASP A 275 2.33 29.38 -0.88
CA ASP A 275 3.57 28.98 -1.56
C ASP A 275 3.62 27.47 -1.82
N GLU A 276 3.21 26.66 -0.83
CA GLU A 276 3.18 25.20 -0.97
C GLU A 276 2.13 24.75 -2.00
N ILE A 277 0.94 25.37 -2.01
CA ILE A 277 -0.09 25.11 -3.03
C ILE A 277 0.43 25.48 -4.41
N GLU A 278 1.12 26.61 -4.57
CA GLU A 278 1.67 27.04 -5.86
C GLU A 278 2.74 26.05 -6.37
N ILE A 279 3.65 25.62 -5.49
CA ILE A 279 4.68 24.60 -5.82
C ILE A 279 4.01 23.28 -6.21
N LYS A 280 3.08 22.77 -5.40
CA LYS A 280 2.35 21.52 -5.67
C LYS A 280 1.51 21.60 -6.94
N GLN A 281 0.90 22.77 -7.21
CA GLN A 281 0.09 22.99 -8.40
C GLN A 281 0.95 22.98 -9.67
N ASN A 282 2.13 23.61 -9.63
CA ASN A 282 3.08 23.56 -10.74
C ASN A 282 3.62 22.14 -10.97
N LEU A 283 3.91 21.40 -9.90
CA LEU A 283 4.35 20.00 -9.99
C LEU A 283 3.26 19.10 -10.58
N ALA A 284 2.00 19.28 -10.17
CA ALA A 284 0.87 18.46 -10.60
C ALA A 284 0.37 18.79 -12.02
N LYS A 285 0.50 20.04 -12.48
CA LYS A 285 0.05 20.44 -13.82
C LYS A 285 1.08 20.17 -14.91
N ASP A 286 2.36 20.42 -14.62
CA ASP A 286 3.38 20.45 -15.68
C ASP A 286 4.40 19.31 -15.54
N VAL A 287 5.01 19.14 -14.37
CA VAL A 287 6.16 18.22 -14.21
C VAL A 287 5.72 16.75 -14.19
N LEU A 288 4.85 16.37 -13.24
CA LEU A 288 4.42 14.98 -13.05
C LEU A 288 3.68 14.41 -14.27
N PRO A 289 2.75 15.13 -14.93
CA PRO A 289 2.07 14.59 -16.10
C PRO A 289 3.02 14.33 -17.27
N ASN A 290 4.00 15.21 -17.48
CA ASN A 290 5.00 15.05 -18.54
C ASN A 290 5.89 13.82 -18.26
N GLU A 291 6.47 13.72 -17.06
CA GLU A 291 7.28 12.57 -16.65
C GLU A 291 6.51 11.25 -16.73
N LEU A 292 5.24 11.25 -16.30
CA LEU A 292 4.38 10.07 -16.35
C LEU A 292 3.99 9.69 -17.78
N SER A 293 3.84 10.68 -18.68
CA SER A 293 3.63 10.42 -20.10
C SER A 293 4.87 9.84 -20.78
N ASP A 294 6.07 10.32 -20.42
CA ASP A 294 7.35 9.82 -20.92
C ASP A 294 7.63 8.39 -20.41
N LEU A 295 7.38 8.12 -19.13
CA LEU A 295 7.47 6.77 -18.56
C LEU A 295 6.49 5.80 -19.23
N ARG A 296 5.23 6.20 -19.42
CA ARG A 296 4.25 5.37 -20.15
C ARG A 296 4.66 5.13 -21.59
N ARG A 297 5.25 6.12 -22.26
CA ARG A 297 5.79 5.95 -23.62
C ARG A 297 6.93 4.93 -23.61
N LEU A 298 7.88 5.06 -22.68
CA LEU A 298 8.99 4.12 -22.54
C LEU A 298 8.51 2.69 -22.25
N THR A 299 7.54 2.51 -21.35
CA THR A 299 6.99 1.18 -21.06
C THR A 299 6.34 0.56 -22.30
N ARG A 300 5.55 1.33 -23.06
CA ARG A 300 4.96 0.84 -24.32
C ARG A 300 6.02 0.48 -25.36
N GLU A 301 7.07 1.28 -25.47
CA GLU A 301 8.20 0.99 -26.37
C GLU A 301 8.91 -0.31 -25.97
N LEU A 302 9.18 -0.52 -24.67
CA LEU A 302 9.78 -1.75 -24.16
C LEU A 302 8.87 -2.98 -24.33
N GLU A 303 7.57 -2.84 -24.10
CA GLU A 303 6.58 -3.89 -24.37
C GLU A 303 6.54 -4.24 -25.86
N ASN A 304 6.58 -3.24 -26.74
CA ASN A 304 6.63 -3.45 -28.18
C ASN A 304 7.91 -4.17 -28.61
N VAL A 305 9.05 -3.83 -28.02
CA VAL A 305 10.33 -4.52 -28.28
C VAL A 305 10.28 -5.97 -27.78
N SER A 306 9.73 -6.21 -26.59
CA SER A 306 9.58 -7.56 -26.03
C SER A 306 8.62 -8.45 -26.86
N ASN A 307 7.61 -7.85 -27.49
CA ASN A 307 6.63 -8.57 -28.31
C ASN A 307 7.10 -8.82 -29.75
N GLN A 308 8.11 -8.09 -30.23
CA GLN A 308 8.69 -8.29 -31.55
C GLN A 308 9.81 -9.36 -31.50
N SER A 309 9.79 -10.29 -32.45
CA SER A 309 10.84 -11.31 -32.59
C SER A 309 12.20 -10.65 -32.93
N ASP A 310 13.22 -11.02 -32.17
CA ASP A 310 14.58 -10.44 -32.11
C ASP A 310 15.36 -10.29 -33.42
N LEU A 311 14.92 -10.91 -34.52
CA LEU A 311 15.69 -10.97 -35.76
C LEU A 311 15.51 -9.73 -36.66
N ASP A 312 14.34 -9.09 -36.65
CA ASP A 312 14.02 -7.95 -37.53
C ASP A 312 14.10 -6.59 -36.79
N SER A 313 14.27 -6.62 -35.46
CA SER A 313 14.31 -5.44 -34.57
C SER A 313 15.70 -4.80 -34.52
N LYS A 314 16.78 -5.58 -34.51
CA LYS A 314 18.17 -5.08 -34.44
C LYS A 314 18.55 -4.22 -35.64
N ASP A 315 18.19 -4.65 -36.85
CA ASP A 315 18.46 -3.90 -38.07
C ASP A 315 17.66 -2.59 -38.16
N LYS A 316 16.41 -2.59 -37.69
CA LYS A 316 15.58 -1.38 -37.62
C LYS A 316 16.09 -0.40 -36.56
N LEU A 317 16.49 -0.90 -35.39
CA LEU A 317 17.10 -0.07 -34.34
C LEU A 317 18.43 0.54 -34.80
N ALA A 318 19.28 -0.23 -35.47
CA ALA A 318 20.53 0.26 -36.05
C ALA A 318 20.29 1.37 -37.09
N LYS A 319 19.28 1.22 -37.96
CA LYS A 319 18.87 2.26 -38.92
C LYS A 319 18.34 3.51 -38.22
N ASN A 320 17.49 3.36 -37.21
CA ASN A 320 16.97 4.50 -36.45
C ASN A 320 18.07 5.23 -35.69
N LEU A 321 19.04 4.52 -35.09
CA LEU A 321 20.20 5.11 -34.44
C LEU A 321 21.07 5.88 -35.44
N ALA A 322 21.33 5.32 -36.62
CA ALA A 322 22.07 6.01 -37.67
C ALA A 322 21.33 7.27 -38.14
N GLN A 323 20.00 7.22 -38.25
CA GLN A 323 19.18 8.38 -38.62
C GLN A 323 19.15 9.45 -37.53
N ILE A 324 19.07 9.07 -36.25
CA ILE A 324 19.17 9.99 -35.11
C ILE A 324 20.54 10.66 -35.08
N GLN A 325 21.62 9.92 -35.33
CA GLN A 325 22.98 10.47 -35.42
C GLN A 325 23.11 11.45 -36.59
N ALA A 326 22.59 11.09 -37.77
CA ALA A 326 22.61 11.97 -38.94
C ALA A 326 21.83 13.27 -38.69
N LEU A 327 20.61 13.18 -38.13
CA LEU A 327 19.80 14.34 -37.77
C LEU A 327 20.43 15.17 -36.64
N SER A 328 21.06 14.53 -35.65
CA SER A 328 21.75 15.25 -34.58
C SER A 328 22.96 16.01 -35.13
N ASN A 329 23.68 15.42 -36.07
CA ASN A 329 24.78 16.11 -36.77
C ASN A 329 24.26 17.27 -37.62
N GLU A 330 23.15 17.08 -38.35
CA GLU A 330 22.51 18.16 -39.11
C GLU A 330 22.02 19.29 -38.20
N ILE A 331 21.39 18.96 -37.06
CA ILE A 331 20.98 19.94 -36.06
C ILE A 331 22.20 20.67 -35.49
N ASN A 332 23.29 19.97 -35.19
CA ASN A 332 24.54 20.57 -34.71
C ASN A 332 25.17 21.49 -35.76
N GLU A 333 25.21 21.08 -37.03
CA GLU A 333 25.69 21.92 -38.14
C GLU A 333 24.80 23.15 -38.34
N LEU A 334 23.48 23.01 -38.23
CA LEU A 334 22.55 24.13 -38.30
C LEU A 334 22.69 25.07 -37.10
N MET A 335 22.90 24.52 -35.90
CA MET A 335 23.23 25.31 -34.71
C MET A 335 24.57 26.02 -34.86
N GLU A 336 25.59 25.38 -35.40
CA GLU A 336 26.91 25.97 -35.64
C GLU A 336 26.82 27.08 -36.70
N LYS A 337 26.13 26.85 -37.81
CA LYS A 337 25.83 27.88 -38.82
C LYS A 337 25.04 29.06 -38.23
N LYS A 338 24.09 28.79 -37.32
CA LYS A 338 23.34 29.82 -36.61
C LYS A 338 24.21 30.59 -35.60
N LEU A 339 25.14 29.92 -34.94
CA LEU A 339 26.13 30.54 -34.04
C LEU A 339 27.18 31.36 -34.82
N LEU A 340 27.51 31.00 -36.06
CA LEU A 340 28.39 31.75 -36.95
C LEU A 340 27.71 33.00 -37.54
N ASN A 341 26.40 32.95 -37.80
CA ASN A 341 25.58 34.09 -38.26
C ASN A 341 25.26 35.15 -37.18
N LYS A 342 25.98 35.15 -36.05
CA LYS A 342 25.77 35.99 -34.84
C LYS A 342 25.90 37.53 -35.03
N GLN A 343 26.03 38.06 -36.24
CA GLN A 343 26.36 39.49 -36.43
C GLN A 343 25.17 40.44 -36.65
N THR A 344 23.91 39.99 -36.62
CA THR A 344 22.76 40.90 -36.76
C THR A 344 21.59 40.53 -35.85
N GLU A 345 21.21 41.41 -34.92
CA GLU A 345 19.99 41.44 -34.06
C GLU A 345 19.65 40.21 -33.17
N ASP A 346 20.22 39.02 -33.42
CA ASP A 346 19.92 37.75 -32.72
C ASP A 346 20.62 37.57 -31.35
N ASP A 347 21.49 38.51 -30.96
CA ASP A 347 22.29 38.46 -29.72
C ASP A 347 21.43 38.66 -28.46
N ARG A 348 20.34 39.44 -28.53
CA ARG A 348 19.44 39.63 -27.37
C ARG A 348 18.79 38.33 -26.94
N LEU A 349 18.30 37.54 -27.89
CA LEU A 349 17.70 36.22 -27.63
C LEU A 349 18.76 35.21 -27.15
N SER A 350 20.01 35.32 -27.61
CA SER A 350 21.12 34.52 -27.07
C SER A 350 21.35 34.81 -25.58
N HIS A 351 21.40 36.09 -25.18
CA HIS A 351 21.51 36.48 -23.77
C HIS A 351 20.30 36.02 -22.95
N TYR A 352 19.06 36.13 -23.47
CA TYR A 352 17.88 35.62 -22.77
C TYR A 352 17.89 34.10 -22.63
N ARG A 353 18.37 33.34 -23.64
CA ARG A 353 18.54 31.89 -23.56
C ARG A 353 19.60 31.50 -22.55
N GLN A 354 20.74 32.18 -22.55
CA GLN A 354 21.80 31.95 -21.57
C GLN A 354 21.32 32.28 -20.15
N ASN A 355 20.64 33.41 -19.97
CA ASN A 355 20.04 33.77 -18.68
C ASN A 355 18.98 32.77 -18.25
N ALA A 356 18.10 32.30 -19.16
CA ALA A 356 17.12 31.26 -18.89
C ALA A 356 17.78 29.94 -18.52
N GLN A 357 18.88 29.57 -19.18
CA GLN A 357 19.67 28.39 -18.85
C GLN A 357 20.31 28.51 -17.47
N THR A 358 20.97 29.63 -17.15
CA THR A 358 21.55 29.86 -15.82
C THR A 358 20.47 29.90 -14.73
N ILE A 359 19.30 30.47 -15.00
CA ILE A 359 18.15 30.44 -14.08
C ILE A 359 17.64 29.00 -13.93
N SER A 360 17.55 28.23 -15.00
CA SER A 360 17.15 26.82 -14.96
C SER A 360 18.16 25.97 -14.17
N GLU A 361 19.45 26.17 -14.36
CA GLU A 361 20.52 25.49 -13.62
C GLU A 361 20.47 25.86 -12.14
N LYS A 362 20.28 27.14 -11.80
CA LYS A 362 20.06 27.57 -10.42
C LYS A 362 18.79 26.97 -9.82
N LYS A 363 17.68 26.94 -10.57
CA LYS A 363 16.42 26.31 -10.15
C LYS A 363 16.64 24.82 -9.87
N ASN A 364 17.32 24.11 -10.77
CA ASN A 364 17.62 22.69 -10.62
C ASN A 364 18.52 22.44 -9.41
N SER A 365 19.56 23.25 -9.20
CA SER A 365 20.43 23.14 -8.03
C SER A 365 19.67 23.40 -6.71
N LEU A 366 18.74 24.37 -6.69
CA LEU A 366 17.88 24.61 -5.52
C LEU A 366 16.88 23.48 -5.28
N VAL A 367 16.30 22.91 -6.34
CA VAL A 367 15.42 21.74 -6.23
C VAL A 367 16.20 20.52 -5.71
N GLU A 368 17.41 20.28 -6.20
CA GLU A 368 18.29 19.23 -5.69
C GLU A 368 18.62 19.43 -4.21
N GLU A 369 18.94 20.65 -3.79
CA GLU A 369 19.21 20.94 -2.39
C GLU A 369 17.94 20.81 -1.51
N SER A 370 16.78 21.24 -2.01
CA SER A 370 15.48 21.01 -1.35
C SER A 370 15.21 19.51 -1.16
N ASN A 371 15.40 18.71 -2.22
CA ASN A 371 15.23 17.26 -2.16
C ASN A 371 16.23 16.59 -1.20
N ARG A 372 17.46 17.10 -1.10
CA ARG A 372 18.44 16.63 -0.11
C ARG A 372 17.99 16.94 1.31
N LEU A 373 17.54 18.17 1.57
CA LEU A 373 17.03 18.57 2.88
C LEU A 373 15.78 17.78 3.26
N GLU A 374 14.86 17.53 2.33
CA GLU A 374 13.70 16.67 2.55
C GLU A 374 14.11 15.23 2.91
N LYS A 375 15.09 14.65 2.21
CA LYS A 375 15.63 13.33 2.56
C LYS A 375 16.23 13.31 3.97
N ILE A 376 17.03 14.32 4.32
CA ILE A 376 17.61 14.43 5.66
C ILE A 376 16.51 14.57 6.72
N LEU A 377 15.47 15.36 6.46
CA LEU A 377 14.32 15.49 7.35
C LEU A 377 13.59 14.15 7.52
N LEU A 378 13.38 13.40 6.43
CA LEU A 378 12.76 12.09 6.44
C LEU A 378 13.59 11.08 7.24
N GLU A 379 14.91 11.06 7.05
CA GLU A 379 15.83 10.21 7.81
C GLU A 379 15.81 10.54 9.32
N ARG A 380 15.87 11.83 9.67
CA ARG A 380 15.79 12.28 11.07
C ARG A 380 14.45 11.94 11.69
N ARG A 381 13.37 12.04 10.91
CA ARG A 381 12.01 11.68 11.33
C ARG A 381 11.87 10.18 11.56
N ASN A 382 12.34 9.35 10.63
CA ASN A 382 12.40 7.91 10.77
C ASN A 382 13.25 7.48 11.98
N HIS A 383 14.34 8.21 12.25
CA HIS A 383 15.12 8.00 13.46
C HIS A 383 14.34 8.34 14.73
N LEU A 384 13.60 9.46 14.76
CA LEU A 384 12.71 9.83 15.87
C LEU A 384 11.58 8.82 16.07
N GLU A 385 10.99 8.29 15.00
CA GLU A 385 9.95 7.28 15.09
C GLU A 385 10.49 5.94 15.59
N LYS A 386 11.68 5.53 15.14
CA LYS A 386 12.41 4.37 15.71
C LYS A 386 12.77 4.58 17.18
N LEU A 387 13.11 5.81 17.60
CA LEU A 387 13.31 6.14 19.00
C LEU A 387 11.98 6.04 19.76
N ARG A 388 10.90 6.65 19.24
CA ARG A 388 9.56 6.56 19.83
C ARG A 388 9.09 5.11 19.96
N SER A 389 9.29 4.27 18.95
CA SER A 389 8.93 2.85 19.02
C SER A 389 9.75 2.11 20.07
N LYS A 390 11.04 2.43 20.22
CA LYS A 390 11.88 1.91 21.33
C LYS A 390 11.41 2.37 22.70
N PHE A 391 10.86 3.58 22.83
CA PHE A 391 10.28 4.10 24.07
C PHE A 391 8.79 3.75 24.26
N SER A 392 8.13 3.18 23.25
CA SER A 392 6.75 2.70 23.29
C SER A 392 6.65 1.19 23.52
N ILE A 393 7.79 0.49 23.66
CA ILE A 393 7.80 -0.92 24.09
C ILE A 393 7.68 -0.95 25.61
N ASP A 394 6.71 -1.75 26.03
CA ASP A 394 6.26 -2.08 27.38
C ASP A 394 5.42 -1.03 28.12
N GLY A 395 4.27 -1.51 28.63
CA GLY A 395 3.26 -0.79 29.39
C GLY A 395 3.71 -0.23 30.74
N GLU A 396 5.02 0.01 30.90
CA GLU A 396 5.56 0.89 31.91
C GLU A 396 5.84 2.23 31.23
N SER A 397 4.81 3.09 31.24
CA SER A 397 5.04 4.53 31.17
C SER A 397 6.08 4.85 32.22
N THR A 398 7.34 5.02 31.79
CA THR A 398 8.39 5.56 32.63
C THR A 398 7.85 6.88 33.13
N LEU A 399 7.40 6.85 34.39
CA LEU A 399 6.70 7.95 35.03
C LEU A 399 7.56 9.20 34.79
N ARG A 400 6.97 10.17 34.09
CA ARG A 400 7.55 11.50 33.88
C ARG A 400 8.20 11.94 35.20
N VAL A 401 9.37 12.57 35.16
CA VAL A 401 10.15 12.91 36.37
C VAL A 401 9.28 13.57 37.46
N ASP A 402 8.29 14.37 37.07
CA ASP A 402 7.34 15.01 37.97
C ASP A 402 6.35 14.04 38.63
N SER A 403 5.85 13.04 37.89
CA SER A 403 4.98 12.00 38.45
C SER A 403 5.75 10.94 39.26
N LEU A 404 7.04 10.71 38.99
CA LEU A 404 7.93 9.96 39.89
C LEU A 404 8.11 10.69 41.22
N LYS A 405 8.34 12.01 41.21
CA LYS A 405 8.45 12.80 42.44
C LYS A 405 7.19 12.71 43.28
N LEU A 406 6.02 12.88 42.67
CA LEU A 406 4.74 12.75 43.38
C LEU A 406 4.50 11.33 43.92
N TYR A 407 4.98 10.30 43.20
CA TYR A 407 4.90 8.92 43.67
C TYR A 407 5.85 8.65 44.84
N ILE A 408 7.08 9.15 44.78
CA ILE A 408 8.05 9.07 45.88
C ILE A 408 7.51 9.82 47.10
N GLU A 409 6.94 11.02 46.91
CA GLU A 409 6.33 11.79 47.99
C GLU A 409 5.15 11.06 48.63
N LYS A 410 4.32 10.36 47.83
CA LYS A 410 3.26 9.47 48.34
C LYS A 410 3.81 8.27 49.10
N ILE A 411 4.92 7.66 48.65
CA ILE A 411 5.56 6.56 49.38
C ILE A 411 6.12 7.07 50.70
N SER A 412 6.88 8.18 50.69
CA SER A 412 7.44 8.77 51.90
C SER A 412 6.36 9.13 52.90
N ARG A 413 5.23 9.69 52.44
CA ARG A 413 4.08 9.98 53.31
C ARG A 413 3.45 8.70 53.90
N ARG A 414 3.31 7.63 53.11
CA ARG A 414 2.83 6.35 53.62
C ARG A 414 3.81 5.70 54.60
N GLU A 415 5.11 5.88 54.38
CA GLU A 415 6.15 5.37 55.27
C GLU A 415 6.15 6.12 56.61
N THR A 416 5.93 7.44 56.60
CA THR A 416 5.71 8.21 57.84
C THR A 416 4.44 7.76 58.57
N GLU A 417 3.32 7.61 57.85
CA GLU A 417 2.05 7.12 58.43
C GLU A 417 2.21 5.70 59.03
N MET A 418 2.94 4.80 58.35
CA MET A 418 3.22 3.46 58.87
C MET A 418 4.10 3.50 60.13
N ASN A 419 5.09 4.39 60.19
CA ASN A 419 5.95 4.52 61.36
C ASN A 419 5.22 5.12 62.56
N GLU A 420 4.30 6.06 62.33
CA GLU A 420 3.39 6.58 63.37
C GLU A 420 2.51 5.47 63.93
N LEU A 421 1.83 4.70 63.08
CA LEU A 421 1.01 3.56 63.50
C LEU A 421 1.82 2.49 64.26
N LYS A 422 3.07 2.24 63.85
CA LYS A 422 3.98 1.33 64.60
C LYS A 422 4.32 1.89 65.97
N SER A 423 4.51 3.20 66.09
CA SER A 423 4.77 3.86 67.39
C SER A 423 3.53 3.77 68.29
N GLU A 424 2.34 4.00 67.75
CA GLU A 424 1.08 3.86 68.49
C GLU A 424 0.88 2.42 68.99
N LEU A 425 1.10 1.42 68.13
CA LEU A 425 1.05 0.01 68.53
C LEU A 425 2.05 -0.32 69.65
N LYS A 426 3.25 0.28 69.61
CA LYS A 426 4.25 0.11 70.66
C LYS A 426 3.80 0.74 71.99
N ASN A 427 3.15 1.90 71.94
CA ASN A 427 2.60 2.55 73.13
C ASN A 427 1.46 1.71 73.72
N ILE A 428 0.52 1.23 72.90
CA ILE A 428 -0.57 0.35 73.34
C ILE A 428 -0.01 -0.94 73.96
N ALA A 429 1.03 -1.54 73.38
CA ALA A 429 1.69 -2.71 73.96
C ALA A 429 2.29 -2.40 75.34
N SER A 430 2.95 -1.24 75.48
CA SER A 430 3.48 -0.78 76.78
C SER A 430 2.37 -0.56 77.80
N ASP A 431 1.25 0.05 77.41
CA ASP A 431 0.10 0.28 78.28
C ASP A 431 -0.54 -1.05 78.72
N ILE A 432 -0.62 -2.04 77.82
CA ILE A 432 -1.08 -3.40 78.15
C ILE A 432 -0.13 -4.04 79.17
N ASP A 433 1.18 -3.93 79.00
CA ASP A 433 2.17 -4.48 79.93
C ASP A 433 2.09 -3.81 81.31
N GLU A 434 1.87 -2.50 81.35
CA GLU A 434 1.66 -1.75 82.59
C GLU A 434 0.35 -2.17 83.28
N LEU A 435 -0.75 -2.28 82.54
CA LEU A 435 -2.04 -2.75 83.05
C LEU A 435 -1.96 -4.19 83.55
N GLN A 436 -1.25 -5.08 82.85
CA GLN A 436 -1.02 -6.45 83.31
C GLN A 436 -0.19 -6.49 84.60
N SER A 437 0.81 -5.63 84.71
CA SER A 437 1.63 -5.50 85.94
C SER A 437 0.78 -4.98 87.11
N LYS A 438 -0.07 -3.98 86.86
CA LYS A 438 -1.00 -3.44 87.85
C LYS A 438 -2.06 -4.46 88.27
N LEU A 439 -2.59 -5.26 87.34
CA LEU A 439 -3.53 -6.33 87.62
C LEU A 439 -2.88 -7.42 88.50
N LYS A 440 -1.64 -7.81 88.20
CA LYS A 440 -0.88 -8.75 89.04
C LYS A 440 -0.67 -8.19 90.45
N PHE A 441 -0.34 -6.90 90.58
CA PHE A 441 -0.20 -6.24 91.88
C PHE A 441 -1.51 -6.25 92.66
N LEU A 442 -2.64 -5.89 92.02
CA LEU A 442 -3.95 -5.92 92.66
C LEU A 442 -4.38 -7.32 93.10
N LYS A 443 -4.13 -8.36 92.29
CA LYS A 443 -4.40 -9.75 92.69
C LYS A 443 -3.53 -10.21 93.86
N GLN A 444 -2.29 -9.75 93.92
CA GLN A 444 -1.40 -10.04 95.04
C GLN A 444 -1.91 -9.35 96.31
N GLN A 445 -2.32 -8.08 96.20
CA GLN A 445 -2.90 -7.32 97.31
C GLN A 445 -4.22 -7.94 97.78
N GLU A 446 -5.10 -8.36 96.87
CA GLU A 446 -6.34 -9.08 97.19
C GLU A 446 -6.03 -10.35 97.99
N LYS A 447 -5.04 -11.14 97.55
CA LYS A 447 -4.62 -12.36 98.26
C LYS A 447 -4.02 -12.07 99.64
N GLU A 448 -3.28 -10.98 99.80
CA GLU A 448 -2.75 -10.54 101.10
C GLU A 448 -3.89 -10.09 102.02
N THR A 449 -4.82 -9.27 101.54
CA THR A 449 -6.01 -8.88 102.31
C THR A 449 -6.89 -10.06 102.69
N LEU A 450 -7.05 -11.06 101.82
CA LEU A 450 -7.78 -12.29 102.12
C LEU A 450 -7.08 -13.11 103.21
N LYS A 451 -5.74 -13.13 103.23
CA LYS A 451 -4.99 -13.78 104.33
C LYS A 451 -5.14 -13.04 105.65
N GLU A 452 -5.00 -11.71 105.64
CA GLU A 452 -5.21 -10.88 106.84
C GLU A 452 -6.63 -11.06 107.40
N ILE A 453 -7.63 -11.14 106.52
CA ILE A 453 -9.01 -11.41 106.92
C ILE A 453 -9.15 -12.83 107.51
N ASN A 454 -8.58 -13.85 106.87
CA ASN A 454 -8.64 -15.23 107.39
C ASN A 454 -7.93 -15.36 108.75
N GLU A 455 -6.78 -14.69 108.94
CA GLU A 455 -6.08 -14.64 110.24
C GLU A 455 -6.95 -13.95 111.31
N LEU A 456 -7.64 -12.86 110.98
CA LEU A 456 -8.60 -12.21 111.88
C LEU A 456 -9.83 -13.09 112.19
N GLU A 457 -10.28 -13.91 111.24
CA GLU A 457 -11.37 -14.87 111.46
C GLU A 457 -10.95 -16.01 112.39
N GLU A 458 -9.73 -16.53 112.23
CA GLU A 458 -9.14 -17.53 113.13
C GLU A 458 -8.97 -16.96 114.56
N ASP A 459 -8.43 -15.75 114.69
CA ASP A 459 -8.23 -15.07 115.99
C ASP A 459 -9.55 -14.80 116.73
N MET A 460 -10.64 -14.55 116.00
CA MET A 460 -11.97 -14.34 116.57
C MET A 460 -12.81 -15.63 116.69
N GLY A 461 -12.29 -16.78 116.29
CA GLY A 461 -13.00 -18.07 116.34
C GLY A 461 -14.20 -18.18 115.39
N LEU A 462 -14.20 -17.39 114.31
CA LEU A 462 -15.27 -17.26 113.31
C LEU A 462 -14.78 -17.71 111.92
N GLU A 463 -14.19 -18.90 111.85
CA GLU A 463 -13.67 -19.48 110.61
C GLU A 463 -14.82 -19.71 109.60
N GLY A 464 -14.74 -19.10 108.40
CA GLY A 464 -15.74 -19.25 107.33
C GLY A 464 -16.86 -18.21 107.34
N TYR A 465 -16.78 -17.17 108.19
CA TYR A 465 -17.78 -16.10 108.24
C TYR A 465 -17.78 -15.24 106.96
N LEU A 466 -16.63 -14.97 106.34
CA LEU A 466 -16.54 -14.20 105.09
C LEU A 466 -17.18 -14.94 103.93
N GLN A 467 -16.87 -16.23 103.74
CA GLN A 467 -17.47 -17.06 102.69
C GLN A 467 -18.99 -17.21 102.88
N MET A 468 -19.45 -17.31 104.14
CA MET A 468 -20.89 -17.33 104.45
C MET A 468 -21.54 -15.98 104.17
N LYS A 469 -20.88 -14.85 104.48
CA LYS A 469 -21.37 -13.50 104.21
C LYS A 469 -21.35 -13.17 102.71
N GLU A 470 -20.35 -13.63 101.97
CA GLU A 470 -20.21 -13.41 100.53
C GLU A 470 -21.25 -14.22 99.74
N SER A 471 -21.51 -15.46 100.17
CA SER A 471 -22.62 -16.26 99.64
C SER A 471 -23.99 -15.69 100.01
N MET A 472 -24.15 -15.13 101.22
CA MET A 472 -25.37 -14.39 101.63
C MET A 472 -25.56 -13.06 100.89
N LEU A 473 -24.47 -12.33 100.57
CA LEU A 473 -24.55 -11.10 99.79
C LEU A 473 -24.89 -11.39 98.33
N ASN A 474 -24.33 -12.46 97.76
CA ASN A 474 -24.67 -12.89 96.41
C ASN A 474 -26.12 -13.40 96.32
N SER A 475 -26.66 -14.06 97.36
CA SER A 475 -28.09 -14.38 97.41
C SER A 475 -28.99 -13.17 97.67
N ASN A 476 -28.52 -12.16 98.43
CA ASN A 476 -29.24 -10.89 98.63
C ASN A 476 -29.17 -9.96 97.39
N PHE A 477 -28.31 -10.23 96.41
CA PHE A 477 -28.27 -9.49 95.15
C PHE A 477 -29.40 -9.92 94.18
N ASP A 478 -29.95 -11.13 94.33
CA ASP A 478 -31.05 -11.62 93.48
C ASP A 478 -32.46 -11.20 93.96
N GLU A 479 -32.62 -10.73 95.21
CA GLU A 479 -33.90 -10.18 95.72
C GLU A 479 -34.03 -8.64 95.57
N ASN A 480 -32.99 -7.93 95.14
CA ASN A 480 -32.99 -6.46 94.99
C ASN A 480 -33.57 -5.93 93.68
N ASN A 481 -34.28 -6.76 92.90
CA ASN A 481 -34.95 -6.35 91.66
C ASN A 481 -36.47 -6.13 91.79
N ALA A 482 -37.02 -6.12 93.01
CA ALA A 482 -38.42 -5.78 93.25
C ALA A 482 -38.60 -4.81 94.43
N ASN A 483 -38.99 -3.58 94.09
CA ASN A 483 -39.64 -2.57 94.94
C ASN A 483 -38.77 -1.80 95.95
N ASN A 484 -38.19 -0.68 95.48
CA ASN A 484 -38.14 0.52 96.30
C ASN A 484 -39.41 1.37 96.05
N HIS A 485 -40.26 1.42 97.07
CA HIS A 485 -41.16 2.54 97.29
C HIS A 485 -40.34 3.83 97.48
N PRO A 486 -40.71 4.96 96.85
CA PRO A 486 -40.23 6.27 97.25
C PRO A 486 -41.18 6.88 98.29
N GLU A 487 -40.64 7.44 99.37
CA GLU A 487 -41.28 8.56 100.07
C GLU A 487 -40.42 9.80 99.81
N ASN A 488 -40.89 10.71 98.94
CA ASN A 488 -41.24 12.07 99.37
C ASN A 488 -41.78 12.91 98.20
N ASN A 489 -43.05 13.30 98.32
CA ASN A 489 -43.68 14.56 97.91
C ASN A 489 -43.29 15.26 96.58
N GLY A 490 -44.30 15.40 95.73
CA GLY A 490 -44.57 16.67 95.05
C GLY A 490 -44.68 16.56 93.54
N GLN A 491 -45.92 16.47 93.06
CA GLN A 491 -46.42 17.02 91.79
C GLN A 491 -45.49 16.96 90.57
N GLU A 492 -45.80 16.06 89.63
CA GLU A 492 -45.97 16.36 88.20
C GLU A 492 -46.31 15.04 87.49
N ASP A 493 -47.55 14.58 87.70
CA ASP A 493 -48.20 13.71 86.71
C ASP A 493 -48.37 14.53 85.42
N TYR A 494 -48.08 13.89 84.27
CA TYR A 494 -48.15 14.35 82.87
C TYR A 494 -46.80 14.70 82.20
N ASP A 495 -45.98 13.66 81.97
CA ASP A 495 -45.20 13.52 80.71
C ASP A 495 -44.54 12.13 80.54
N PHE A 496 -44.57 11.28 81.57
CA PHE A 496 -43.83 10.01 81.57
C PHE A 496 -44.37 8.95 80.60
N ASP A 497 -45.68 8.91 80.39
CA ASP A 497 -46.32 7.96 79.47
C ASP A 497 -46.06 8.29 77.99
N GLU A 498 -45.95 9.57 77.63
CA GLU A 498 -45.66 9.98 76.26
C GLU A 498 -44.18 9.80 75.92
N ILE A 499 -43.29 10.07 76.89
CA ILE A 499 -41.87 9.77 76.82
C ILE A 499 -41.66 8.25 76.72
N SER A 500 -42.38 7.45 77.51
CA SER A 500 -42.27 5.98 77.46
C SER A 500 -42.72 5.40 76.12
N ARG A 501 -43.80 5.91 75.50
CA ARG A 501 -44.21 5.51 74.14
C ARG A 501 -43.22 5.95 73.07
N LYS A 502 -42.61 7.14 73.20
CA LYS A 502 -41.52 7.58 72.32
C LYS A 502 -40.27 6.73 72.49
N ILE A 503 -39.96 6.30 73.71
CA ILE A 503 -38.85 5.38 74.00
C ILE A 503 -39.15 3.98 73.43
N GLU A 504 -40.35 3.46 73.59
CA GLU A 504 -40.75 2.16 73.01
C GLU A 504 -40.73 2.19 71.48
N SER A 505 -41.21 3.26 70.85
CA SER A 505 -41.13 3.41 69.39
C SER A 505 -39.68 3.66 68.91
N LEU A 506 -38.84 4.34 69.67
CA LEU A 506 -37.40 4.44 69.41
C LEU A 506 -36.67 3.11 69.60
N GLN A 507 -37.05 2.31 70.60
CA GLN A 507 -36.51 0.97 70.80
C GLN A 507 -36.95 0.02 69.68
N GLN A 508 -38.20 0.12 69.24
CA GLN A 508 -38.70 -0.69 68.13
C GLN A 508 -38.05 -0.29 66.80
N THR A 509 -37.85 1.01 66.55
CA THR A 509 -37.09 1.47 65.38
C THR A 509 -35.61 1.09 65.48
N PHE A 510 -35.01 1.13 66.67
CA PHE A 510 -33.64 0.67 66.90
C PHE A 510 -33.48 -0.84 66.66
N GLU A 511 -34.39 -1.67 67.15
CA GLU A 511 -34.37 -3.13 66.90
C GLU A 511 -34.66 -3.46 65.43
N ASN A 512 -35.50 -2.67 64.74
CA ASN A 512 -35.69 -2.77 63.29
C ASN A 512 -34.41 -2.36 62.52
N PHE A 513 -33.72 -1.29 62.93
CA PHE A 513 -32.44 -0.89 62.35
C PHE A 513 -31.34 -1.92 62.61
N LYS A 514 -31.30 -2.49 63.81
CA LYS A 514 -30.36 -3.52 64.21
C LYS A 514 -30.57 -4.82 63.44
N SER A 515 -31.81 -5.27 63.29
CA SER A 515 -32.13 -6.44 62.46
C SER A 515 -31.84 -6.21 60.97
N ALA A 516 -32.16 -5.02 60.43
CA ALA A 516 -31.78 -4.63 59.08
C ALA A 516 -30.25 -4.55 58.90
N SER A 517 -29.52 -4.03 59.89
CA SER A 517 -28.05 -3.97 59.88
C SER A 517 -27.41 -5.37 59.98
N ILE A 518 -27.99 -6.28 60.76
CA ILE A 518 -27.53 -7.67 60.85
C ILE A 518 -27.77 -8.38 59.50
N MET A 519 -28.92 -8.15 58.87
CA MET A 519 -29.25 -8.70 57.55
C MET A 519 -28.30 -8.17 56.47
N ALA A 520 -28.10 -6.85 56.41
CA ALA A 520 -27.16 -6.22 55.49
C ALA A 520 -25.71 -6.70 55.74
N SER A 521 -25.30 -6.88 57.00
CA SER A 521 -23.98 -7.45 57.31
C SER A 521 -23.85 -8.90 56.86
N LYS A 522 -24.93 -9.68 56.89
CA LYS A 522 -24.94 -11.06 56.38
C LYS A 522 -24.86 -11.10 54.87
N GLU A 523 -25.60 -10.23 54.17
CA GLU A 523 -25.50 -10.08 52.71
C GLU A 523 -24.10 -9.64 52.26
N VAL A 524 -23.51 -8.64 52.93
CA VAL A 524 -22.13 -8.21 52.65
C VAL A 524 -21.12 -9.33 52.88
N ARG A 525 -21.34 -10.19 53.88
CA ARG A 525 -20.48 -11.35 54.11
C ARG A 525 -20.60 -12.38 52.99
N ILE A 526 -21.81 -12.71 52.57
CA ILE A 526 -22.05 -13.65 51.45
C ILE A 526 -21.41 -13.09 50.16
N LEU A 527 -21.63 -11.81 49.85
CA LEU A 527 -21.03 -11.17 48.68
C LEU A 527 -19.49 -11.15 48.71
N ARG A 528 -18.88 -11.09 49.90
CA ARG A 528 -17.42 -11.21 50.05
C ARG A 528 -16.94 -12.64 49.81
N GLU A 529 -17.69 -13.64 50.29
CA GLU A 529 -17.42 -15.05 50.03
C GLU A 529 -17.55 -15.36 48.53
N ASP A 530 -18.61 -14.86 47.87
CA ASP A 530 -18.82 -14.99 46.41
C ASP A 530 -17.72 -14.30 45.59
N LEU A 531 -17.29 -13.09 46.00
CA LEU A 531 -16.17 -12.39 45.37
C LEU A 531 -14.85 -13.17 45.50
N GLN A 532 -14.59 -13.75 46.67
CA GLN A 532 -13.39 -14.54 46.92
C GLN A 532 -13.38 -15.84 46.08
N GLU A 533 -14.54 -16.50 45.95
CA GLU A 533 -14.69 -17.67 45.08
C GLU A 533 -14.46 -17.30 43.61
N LEU A 534 -15.04 -16.19 43.15
CA LEU A 534 -14.88 -15.70 41.77
C LEU A 534 -13.44 -15.27 41.46
N GLU A 535 -12.73 -14.65 42.42
CA GLU A 535 -11.31 -14.31 42.29
C GLU A 535 -10.44 -15.57 42.20
N SER A 536 -10.71 -16.58 43.03
CA SER A 536 -10.03 -17.88 42.97
C SER A 536 -10.24 -18.57 41.62
N ASP A 537 -11.48 -18.58 41.11
CA ASP A 537 -11.83 -19.13 39.80
C ASP A 537 -11.15 -18.38 38.65
N PHE A 538 -11.10 -17.05 38.73
CA PHE A 538 -10.39 -16.23 37.76
C PHE A 538 -8.89 -16.52 37.76
N GLU A 539 -8.26 -16.62 38.94
CA GLU A 539 -6.84 -16.99 39.03
C GLU A 539 -6.58 -18.39 38.45
N MET A 540 -7.44 -19.36 38.76
CA MET A 540 -7.31 -20.71 38.22
C MET A 540 -7.41 -20.72 36.70
N LYS A 541 -8.41 -20.05 36.12
CA LYS A 541 -8.57 -19.92 34.66
C LYS A 541 -7.40 -19.16 34.02
N LYS A 542 -6.89 -18.11 34.66
CA LYS A 542 -5.71 -17.36 34.20
C LYS A 542 -4.47 -18.24 34.18
N ARG A 543 -4.26 -19.08 35.20
CA ARG A 543 -3.14 -20.05 35.23
C ARG A 543 -3.25 -21.08 34.10
N ILE A 544 -4.44 -21.63 33.87
CA ILE A 544 -4.68 -22.58 32.76
C ILE A 544 -4.42 -21.90 31.41
N TYR A 545 -4.94 -20.69 31.21
CA TYR A 545 -4.71 -19.93 29.98
C TYR A 545 -3.24 -19.63 29.75
N ASN A 546 -2.52 -19.12 30.77
CA ASN A 546 -1.09 -18.84 30.67
C ASN A 546 -0.28 -20.11 30.37
N SER A 547 -0.65 -21.24 30.98
CA SER A 547 0.00 -22.53 30.70
C SER A 547 -0.26 -23.01 29.27
N ALA A 548 -1.48 -22.85 28.76
CA ALA A 548 -1.83 -23.23 27.39
C ALA A 548 -1.15 -22.30 26.37
N ALA A 549 -1.11 -21.00 26.63
CA ALA A 549 -0.43 -20.01 25.81
C ALA A 549 1.09 -20.29 25.73
N ALA A 550 1.74 -20.56 26.87
CA ALA A 550 3.14 -20.94 26.90
C ALA A 550 3.41 -22.26 26.15
N GLY A 551 2.49 -23.22 26.22
CA GLY A 551 2.56 -24.46 25.44
C GLY A 551 2.49 -24.22 23.93
N LEU A 552 1.53 -23.41 23.48
CA LEU A 552 1.39 -23.04 22.07
C LEU A 552 2.58 -22.22 21.56
N GLU A 553 3.13 -21.33 22.38
CA GLU A 553 4.32 -20.54 22.03
C GLU A 553 5.56 -21.45 21.90
N ALA A 554 5.70 -22.45 22.76
CA ALA A 554 6.76 -23.45 22.65
C ALA A 554 6.59 -24.33 21.39
N GLU A 555 5.38 -24.75 21.05
CA GLU A 555 5.08 -25.49 19.82
C GLU A 555 5.33 -24.66 18.56
N LEU A 556 4.96 -23.36 18.59
CA LEU A 556 5.23 -22.41 17.52
C LEU A 556 6.74 -22.26 17.32
N SER A 557 7.48 -21.97 18.40
CA SER A 557 8.94 -21.79 18.35
C SER A 557 9.66 -23.06 17.85
N ARG A 558 9.17 -24.24 18.26
CA ARG A 558 9.69 -25.53 17.76
C ARG A 558 9.42 -25.72 16.27
N SER A 559 8.22 -25.36 15.81
CA SER A 559 7.84 -25.48 14.39
C SER A 559 8.60 -24.48 13.51
N GLU A 560 8.83 -23.26 14.01
CA GLU A 560 9.65 -22.24 13.34
C GLU A 560 11.10 -22.69 13.21
N ALA A 561 11.69 -23.25 14.28
CA ALA A 561 13.04 -23.79 14.23
C ALA A 561 13.17 -24.97 13.25
N GLU A 562 12.14 -25.83 13.16
CA GLU A 562 12.11 -26.92 12.19
C GLU A 562 11.96 -26.41 10.74
N LEU A 563 11.14 -25.38 10.53
CA LEU A 563 11.00 -24.72 9.23
C LEU A 563 12.32 -24.06 8.82
N GLU A 564 13.00 -23.36 9.71
CA GLU A 564 14.31 -22.76 9.45
C GLU A 564 15.36 -23.83 9.10
N ARG A 565 15.35 -24.96 9.82
CA ARG A 565 16.20 -26.12 9.50
C ARG A 565 15.92 -26.65 8.09
N LEU A 566 14.65 -26.87 7.73
CA LEU A 566 14.25 -27.37 6.42
C LEU A 566 14.57 -26.39 5.29
N VAL A 567 14.39 -25.09 5.53
CA VAL A 567 14.74 -24.03 4.57
C VAL A 567 16.25 -24.01 4.32
N ASN A 568 17.06 -24.11 5.39
CA ASN A 568 18.52 -24.18 5.25
C ASN A 568 18.95 -25.46 4.52
N GLU A 569 18.31 -26.60 4.80
CA GLU A 569 18.56 -27.87 4.11
C GLU A 569 18.18 -27.76 2.62
N TYR A 570 17.06 -27.13 2.29
CA TYR A 570 16.66 -26.85 0.91
C TYR A 570 17.68 -25.95 0.18
N PHE A 571 18.14 -24.87 0.82
CA PHE A 571 19.16 -24.00 0.21
C PHE A 571 20.49 -24.72 -0.02
N GLN A 572 20.90 -25.59 0.90
CA GLN A 572 22.08 -26.43 0.71
C GLN A 572 21.91 -27.39 -0.47
N LEU A 573 20.78 -28.09 -0.53
CA LEU A 573 20.49 -29.02 -1.62
C LEU A 573 20.38 -28.31 -2.98
N GLU A 574 19.81 -27.11 -3.03
CA GLU A 574 19.74 -26.31 -4.25
C GLU A 574 21.13 -25.81 -4.68
N SER A 575 21.96 -25.38 -3.73
CA SER A 575 23.36 -25.04 -3.99
C SER A 575 24.14 -26.25 -4.54
N ASP A 576 23.95 -27.43 -3.94
CA ASP A 576 24.57 -28.68 -4.40
C ASP A 576 24.06 -29.07 -5.79
N ARG A 577 22.76 -28.88 -6.07
CA ARG A 577 22.17 -29.11 -7.39
C ARG A 577 22.80 -28.21 -8.45
N ILE A 578 22.96 -26.93 -8.16
CA ILE A 578 23.61 -25.96 -9.06
C ILE A 578 25.09 -26.33 -9.28
N LEU A 579 25.80 -26.74 -8.22
CA LEU A 579 27.18 -27.18 -8.32
C LEU A 579 27.32 -28.44 -9.19
N VAL A 580 26.44 -29.43 -9.02
CA VAL A 580 26.43 -30.63 -9.86
C VAL A 580 26.07 -30.29 -11.31
N GLN A 581 25.11 -29.39 -11.53
CA GLN A 581 24.72 -28.95 -12.87
C GLN A 581 25.86 -28.23 -13.60
N SER A 582 26.58 -27.34 -12.92
CA SER A 582 27.76 -26.67 -13.48
C SER A 582 28.89 -27.64 -13.79
N LYS A 583 29.12 -28.66 -12.93
CA LYS A 583 30.10 -29.72 -13.19
C LYS A 583 29.70 -30.57 -14.40
N LEU A 584 28.44 -30.94 -14.52
CA LEU A 584 27.93 -31.68 -15.68
C LEU A 584 28.13 -30.88 -16.97
N LEU A 585 27.81 -29.59 -16.95
CA LEU A 585 27.98 -28.72 -18.11
C LEU A 585 29.47 -28.55 -18.47
N ALA A 586 30.36 -28.45 -17.48
CA ALA A 586 31.80 -28.45 -17.71
C ALA A 586 32.27 -29.76 -18.37
N ILE A 587 31.80 -30.92 -17.88
CA ILE A 587 32.12 -32.23 -18.46
C ILE A 587 31.56 -32.36 -19.88
N GLU A 588 30.34 -31.88 -20.15
CA GLU A 588 29.77 -31.86 -21.50
C GLU A 588 30.60 -30.99 -22.44
N THR A 589 31.03 -29.80 -22.00
CA THR A 589 31.91 -28.94 -22.81
C THR A 589 33.30 -29.53 -23.04
N GLU A 590 33.88 -30.20 -22.04
CA GLU A 590 35.16 -30.93 -22.20
C GLU A 590 34.98 -32.13 -23.14
N SER A 591 33.88 -32.87 -23.03
CA SER A 591 33.55 -33.98 -23.92
C SER A 591 33.37 -33.51 -25.37
N ASP A 592 32.66 -32.40 -25.59
CA ASP A 592 32.49 -31.81 -26.93
C ASP A 592 33.81 -31.30 -27.51
N GLN A 593 34.71 -30.77 -26.67
CA GLN A 593 36.05 -30.37 -27.08
C GLN A 593 36.97 -31.57 -27.39
N LEU A 594 36.86 -32.66 -26.63
CA LEU A 594 37.69 -33.86 -26.76
C LEU A 594 37.22 -34.81 -27.88
N PHE A 595 35.90 -34.94 -28.09
CA PHE A 595 35.30 -35.90 -29.03
C PHE A 595 34.61 -35.25 -30.25
N GLY A 596 34.70 -33.92 -30.39
CA GLY A 596 34.26 -33.21 -31.58
C GLY A 596 35.01 -33.69 -32.84
N PRO A 597 34.33 -33.82 -34.00
CA PRO A 597 34.81 -34.58 -35.16
C PRO A 597 36.05 -34.01 -35.90
N SER A 598 36.73 -32.98 -35.37
CA SER A 598 37.85 -32.31 -36.05
C SER A 598 39.12 -32.07 -35.22
N ASN A 599 39.14 -32.37 -33.91
CA ASN A 599 40.25 -31.99 -33.03
C ASN A 599 40.98 -33.15 -32.30
N SER A 600 40.58 -34.41 -32.50
CA SER A 600 41.12 -35.55 -31.73
C SER A 600 42.62 -35.81 -31.98
N GLU A 601 43.14 -35.63 -33.19
CA GLU A 601 44.58 -35.84 -33.48
C GLU A 601 45.47 -34.71 -32.93
N ILE A 602 45.01 -33.46 -32.99
CA ILE A 602 45.76 -32.29 -32.52
C ILE A 602 45.91 -32.32 -30.99
N ILE A 603 44.86 -32.75 -30.29
CA ILE A 603 44.87 -32.83 -28.83
C ILE A 603 45.77 -33.97 -28.34
N ILE A 604 45.86 -35.10 -29.07
CA ILE A 604 46.80 -36.18 -28.72
C ILE A 604 48.26 -35.72 -28.82
N GLU A 605 48.60 -34.89 -29.82
CA GLU A 605 49.94 -34.30 -29.94
C GLU A 605 50.21 -33.27 -28.83
N GLN A 606 49.24 -32.42 -28.48
CA GLN A 606 49.38 -31.47 -27.38
C GLN A 606 49.55 -32.16 -26.02
N LEU A 607 48.76 -33.20 -25.73
CA LEU A 607 48.89 -33.96 -24.49
C LEU A 607 50.24 -34.69 -24.40
N LYS A 608 50.79 -35.17 -25.52
CA LYS A 608 52.14 -35.75 -25.53
C LYS A 608 53.21 -34.69 -25.23
N ALA A 609 53.09 -33.49 -25.80
CA ALA A 609 54.01 -32.39 -25.53
C ALA A 609 53.93 -31.92 -24.07
N ASP A 610 52.71 -31.85 -23.50
CA ASP A 610 52.51 -31.45 -22.11
C ASP A 610 53.02 -32.50 -21.13
N ILE A 611 52.84 -33.80 -21.42
CA ILE A 611 53.46 -34.88 -20.63
C ILE A 611 54.99 -34.76 -20.67
N GLU A 612 55.57 -34.48 -21.84
CA GLU A 612 57.03 -34.32 -21.96
C GLU A 612 57.52 -33.11 -21.15
N ASN A 613 56.80 -31.98 -21.22
CA ASN A 613 57.11 -30.79 -20.43
C ASN A 613 56.98 -31.03 -18.91
N GLU A 614 55.94 -31.71 -18.46
CA GLU A 614 55.74 -32.12 -17.06
C GLU A 614 56.88 -33.02 -16.57
N THR A 615 57.33 -33.99 -17.39
CA THR A 615 58.46 -34.85 -17.01
C THR A 615 59.78 -34.08 -16.88
N VAL A 616 60.01 -33.07 -17.71
CA VAL A 616 61.17 -32.18 -17.60
C VAL A 616 61.08 -31.31 -16.35
N LEU A 617 59.89 -30.77 -16.04
CA LEU A 617 59.66 -29.99 -14.84
C LEU A 617 59.87 -30.84 -13.58
N GLN A 618 59.37 -32.07 -13.57
CA GLN A 618 59.53 -33.02 -12.47
C GLN A 618 61.00 -33.35 -12.22
N LYS A 619 61.80 -33.57 -13.28
CA LYS A 619 63.27 -33.72 -13.16
C LYS A 619 63.92 -32.49 -12.55
N ARG A 620 63.58 -31.29 -13.04
CA ARG A 620 64.14 -30.02 -12.50
C ARG A 620 63.77 -29.81 -11.03
N LEU A 621 62.56 -30.18 -10.61
CA LEU A 621 62.13 -30.12 -9.21
C LEU A 621 62.88 -31.12 -8.33
N ILE A 622 63.17 -32.33 -8.83
CA ILE A 622 64.00 -33.31 -8.13
C ILE A 622 65.43 -32.78 -7.96
N ASP A 623 66.01 -32.17 -9.00
CA ASP A 623 67.34 -31.58 -8.94
C ASP A 623 67.40 -30.41 -7.95
N ASN A 624 66.42 -29.50 -7.99
CA ASN A 624 66.29 -28.43 -7.01
C ASN A 624 66.13 -28.96 -5.58
N LYS A 625 65.33 -30.01 -5.38
CA LYS A 625 65.16 -30.65 -4.06
C LYS A 625 66.49 -31.22 -3.56
N ASN A 626 67.29 -31.80 -4.44
CA ASN A 626 68.61 -32.32 -4.09
C ASN A 626 69.59 -31.19 -3.75
N GLU A 627 69.59 -30.09 -4.50
CA GLU A 627 70.36 -28.88 -4.14
C GLU A 627 69.95 -28.31 -2.78
N TRP A 628 68.65 -28.23 -2.50
CA TRP A 628 68.14 -27.74 -1.22
C TRP A 628 68.56 -28.65 -0.07
N LYS A 629 68.53 -29.98 -0.25
CA LYS A 629 69.06 -30.91 0.76
C LYS A 629 70.56 -30.72 1.01
N GLN A 630 71.35 -30.45 -0.03
CA GLN A 630 72.78 -30.15 0.14
C GLN A 630 72.98 -28.83 0.90
N LYS A 631 72.25 -27.78 0.54
CA LYS A 631 72.27 -26.49 1.25
C LYS A 631 71.81 -26.63 2.70
N GLU A 632 70.75 -27.40 2.96
CA GLU A 632 70.25 -27.67 4.30
C GLU A 632 71.30 -28.38 5.16
N ASN A 633 71.98 -29.40 4.62
CA ASN A 633 73.07 -30.08 5.32
C ASN A 633 74.23 -29.13 5.62
N TYR A 634 74.61 -28.26 4.67
CA TYR A 634 75.63 -27.25 4.87
C TYR A 634 75.26 -26.27 6.00
N TYR A 635 74.05 -25.70 5.97
CA TYR A 635 73.59 -24.78 7.02
C TYR A 635 73.41 -25.47 8.37
N ARG A 636 73.02 -26.75 8.40
CA ARG A 636 72.92 -27.54 9.63
C ARG A 636 74.29 -27.69 10.29
N GLN A 637 75.33 -28.04 9.53
CA GLN A 637 76.70 -28.09 10.04
C GLN A 637 77.16 -26.71 10.52
N GLN A 638 76.83 -25.64 9.78
CA GLN A 638 77.17 -24.29 10.19
C GLN A 638 76.50 -23.91 11.52
N ILE A 639 75.23 -24.26 11.72
CA ILE A 639 74.50 -24.04 12.98
C ILE A 639 75.13 -24.83 14.13
N GLU A 640 75.55 -26.07 13.91
CA GLU A 640 76.28 -26.84 14.93
C GLU A 640 77.59 -26.16 15.31
N MET A 641 78.39 -25.72 14.32
CA MET A 641 79.60 -24.95 14.59
C MET A 641 79.31 -23.67 15.40
N TRP A 642 78.25 -22.92 15.07
CA TRP A 642 77.85 -21.73 15.83
C TRP A 642 77.39 -22.06 17.25
N ARG A 643 76.72 -23.20 17.46
CA ARG A 643 76.34 -23.67 18.80
C ARG A 643 77.56 -24.03 19.62
N ASP A 644 78.53 -24.72 19.03
CA ASP A 644 79.79 -25.04 19.71
C ASP A 644 80.57 -23.79 20.08
N LEU A 645 80.64 -22.81 19.16
CA LEU A 645 81.27 -21.52 19.41
C LEU A 645 80.56 -20.74 20.52
N ARG A 646 79.23 -20.78 20.56
CA ARG A 646 78.43 -20.20 21.66
C ARG A 646 78.71 -20.91 22.98
N ALA A 647 78.78 -22.23 23.00
CA ALA A 647 79.10 -22.99 24.20
C ALA A 647 80.50 -22.65 24.73
N ILE A 648 81.49 -22.50 23.85
CA ILE A 648 82.84 -22.03 24.21
C ILE A 648 82.77 -20.62 24.83
N PHE A 649 82.02 -19.71 24.22
CA PHE A 649 81.85 -18.36 24.77
C PHE A 649 81.12 -18.35 26.11
N GLU A 650 80.10 -19.20 26.30
CA GLU A 650 79.41 -19.36 27.59
C GLU A 650 80.32 -19.93 28.68
N VAL A 651 81.18 -20.88 28.35
CA VAL A 651 82.20 -21.37 29.27
C VAL A 651 83.19 -20.24 29.60
N LYS A 652 83.60 -19.45 28.60
CA LYS A 652 84.51 -18.32 28.79
C LYS A 652 83.87 -17.22 29.66
N THR A 653 82.60 -16.89 29.46
CA THR A 653 81.87 -15.93 30.32
C THR A 653 81.66 -16.48 31.72
N LYS A 654 81.38 -17.77 31.90
CA LYS A 654 81.33 -18.39 33.24
C LYS A 654 82.69 -18.36 33.95
N LEU A 655 83.78 -18.59 33.23
CA LEU A 655 85.13 -18.48 33.77
C LEU A 655 85.50 -17.03 34.12
N LEU A 656 85.11 -16.07 33.28
CA LEU A 656 85.26 -14.64 33.55
C LEU A 656 84.41 -14.19 34.75
N GLY A 657 83.17 -14.69 34.86
CA GLY A 657 82.28 -14.47 35.99
C GLY A 657 82.89 -14.99 37.30
N LYS A 658 83.41 -16.22 37.31
CA LYS A 658 84.15 -16.77 38.46
C LYS A 658 85.42 -15.96 38.78
N LYS A 659 86.13 -15.43 37.77
CA LYS A 659 87.27 -14.51 37.97
C LYS A 659 86.85 -13.16 38.56
N LEU A 660 85.67 -12.65 38.19
CA LEU A 660 85.10 -11.41 38.73
C LEU A 660 84.55 -11.60 40.14
N GLU A 661 83.91 -12.74 40.44
CA GLU A 661 83.46 -13.09 41.78
C GLU A 661 84.64 -13.31 42.74
N SER A 662 85.71 -13.96 42.28
CA SER A 662 86.95 -14.05 43.06
C SER A 662 87.65 -12.70 43.22
N LYS A 663 87.60 -11.80 42.23
CA LYS A 663 88.07 -10.41 42.40
C LYS A 663 87.19 -9.59 43.34
N ASN A 664 85.87 -9.75 43.30
CA ASN A 664 84.93 -9.00 44.14
C ASN A 664 84.89 -9.51 45.60
N GLN A 665 85.21 -10.79 45.84
CA GLN A 665 85.50 -11.29 47.20
C GLN A 665 86.84 -10.76 47.75
N ILE A 666 87.79 -10.41 46.87
CA ILE A 666 89.05 -9.77 47.29
C ILE A 666 88.87 -8.25 47.48
N HIS A 667 87.96 -7.59 46.72
CA HIS A 667 87.68 -6.15 46.84
C HIS A 667 86.74 -5.73 47.99
N SER A 668 86.12 -6.67 48.74
CA SER A 668 85.51 -6.32 50.03
C SER A 668 86.49 -6.41 51.22
N MET A 669 87.76 -6.74 50.95
CA MET A 669 88.79 -6.95 51.98
C MET A 669 90.04 -6.09 51.83
N ASP A 670 90.19 -5.26 50.79
CA ASP A 670 91.29 -4.31 50.73
C ASP A 670 90.85 -3.00 50.11
N GLY A 671 90.89 -1.96 50.95
CA GLY A 671 90.95 -0.59 50.49
C GLY A 671 92.31 -0.27 49.86
N ASN A 672 92.40 1.00 49.46
CA ASN A 672 93.59 1.72 49.04
C ASN A 672 94.02 1.64 47.56
N LEU A 673 94.15 2.86 47.05
CA LEU A 673 95.14 3.40 46.12
C LEU A 673 94.81 3.37 44.63
N ASP A 674 94.59 4.62 44.18
CA ASP A 674 95.38 5.31 43.16
C ASP A 674 95.20 4.97 41.67
N HIS A 675 94.55 5.95 41.03
CA HIS A 675 95.09 6.81 39.96
C HIS A 675 95.45 6.26 38.56
N LEU A 676 95.16 7.16 37.61
CA LEU A 676 95.67 7.33 36.24
C LEU A 676 95.08 6.37 35.19
N VAL A 677 94.18 6.83 34.31
CA VAL A 677 94.37 7.77 33.17
C VAL A 677 95.46 7.29 32.22
N LEU A 678 95.07 6.92 30.99
CA LEU A 678 95.49 7.53 29.72
C LEU A 678 94.99 6.72 28.52
N ASP A 679 94.24 7.41 27.67
CA ASP A 679 94.37 7.53 26.21
C ASP A 679 94.78 6.31 25.37
N ASN A 680 93.82 5.83 24.56
CA ASN A 680 93.84 5.97 23.10
C ASN A 680 92.42 5.84 22.52
#